data_AF-A0A9E2W4L7-F1
#
_entry.id   AF-A0A9E2W4L7-F1
#
_cell.length_a   1.000
_cell.length_b   1.000
_cell.length_c   1.000
_cell.angle_alpha   90.00
_cell.angle_beta   90.00
_cell.angle_gamma   90.00
#
_symmetry.space_group_name_H-M   'P 1'
#
loop_
_entity.id
_entity.type
_entity.pdbx_description
1 polymer ?
#
loop_
_entity_poly.entity_id
_entity_poly.type
_entity_poly.pdbx_seq_one_letter_code
_entity_poly.pdbx_strand_id
1 'polypeptide(L)'
;MKKVLLYIIITLLSVQLFAQNDTSFSRPWVFWYWMQGAVSKEGITADLEAMKASGIGGAYLMPIQAPGEKPLVDTPTIQLSPRWWQMVNYAFKEAKRLGLQIGMHYSDGFALGGGPWIKPGMSMQKIVSIDTVVEGNKDFNASVPTPQINENYYRDIKIVAYPTPDGADISTRNTVPVVTTNIEGANAQLLVKRGNKEGVKSDKPCWIQYAFQQPFTCRSILITTGGNNYQAHRLKIEVSDDGTNFKFVTQLVPPRHGWQDTDAPVTHVIEPVTAKYFRFSYDKEGTEPGSEDLDAAKWKPVLKLNGLELFGKPQINQFEGKSGEVWRISLPTTQEQVPEALCVQQSSIIDLSKFVDASGRLHWKVPAGKWTILRIGHTSTGHTNATGGGGKGLECDKFNVDAIKLQFDNWFGAVYKNTDKGLAQQVLKLFHVDSWECGSQNWSSNFAEEFAKRRGYDMMPYLLVMTGVPVESADVSERFLRDVRQTIVDLIGDKFYATLATLSHEKGCLFTAESVAPTMTSDGMLHYKYVDIPMGEFWLRSPTHDKPNDMLDAISAAHIYGKRIIQAEGFTELRMAWDEHPAMLKSILDRNYALGINRIVYHVFAHNPWLDRKPGMTLNSVGLYFQRDQTWWKSGAAWVEYAIRCQKLLQRGVPVADVAVFTGAEIPRRSVLPERLIYTLPGVMGKDIVEREEARLKNIGVPVKEMPASVWSTNIAEPKDWVNPLNGYAYDCINADALLMAEVKNGRIVLPGGASYGLLIIPSKHPMLPDGTIMSLAIAKHLLQLVKQGASILLPDGLKELPGLASSKEDAVLKSIIEEIRNSGKDRIGQVPYMKADFENFGLQRDVFFADDQNKVVKNIAYTHRVDGNTNIYFISNQSDNAVSLNASLRVSGGVPEIYDAVTNGTLAAKNWKVINGRILLPLHLEGSGSLFVIVKNEATRKVKSSTGFNHSEFATLSTINTSWSVVFDRTYGGPAKPQVFTSLADWTSINNDSVKYYSGTAIYTTTFNWKALSVGNRIWLDVGTVNNIAQIKVNGINCGVAWTAPYRVDITKALKTGVNKLEIAVTNTWANRLIRDHSLPEAERVTNTESPYRLEGKPLLPAGLLGPVTLLNEK
;
A
#
# COMPACT_ATOMS: atom_id res chain seq x y z
N MET A 1 27.52 -25.16 14.39
CA MET A 1 27.12 -23.89 13.74
C MET A 1 27.63 -23.74 12.30
N LYS A 2 28.94 -23.71 12.00
CA LYS A 2 29.44 -23.48 10.62
C LYS A 2 28.93 -24.48 9.55
N LYS A 3 28.76 -25.76 9.87
CA LYS A 3 28.22 -26.77 8.92
C LYS A 3 26.72 -26.63 8.65
N VAL A 4 25.94 -26.16 9.63
CA VAL A 4 24.49 -25.89 9.49
C VAL A 4 24.28 -24.59 8.69
N LEU A 5 25.11 -23.57 8.94
CA LEU A 5 25.12 -22.33 8.16
C LEU A 5 25.50 -22.59 6.70
N LEU A 6 26.50 -23.45 6.45
CA LEU A 6 26.90 -23.85 5.10
C LEU A 6 25.80 -24.66 4.39
N TYR A 7 25.10 -25.54 5.10
CA TYR A 7 23.97 -26.29 4.54
C TYR A 7 22.78 -25.37 4.20
N ILE A 8 22.46 -24.40 5.08
CA ILE A 8 21.43 -23.38 4.82
C ILE A 8 21.81 -22.51 3.61
N ILE A 9 23.07 -22.07 3.52
CA ILE A 9 23.57 -21.28 2.38
C ILE A 9 23.52 -22.08 1.07
N ILE A 10 23.94 -23.36 1.08
CA ILE A 10 23.88 -24.22 -0.12
C ILE A 10 22.43 -24.51 -0.52
N THR A 11 21.52 -24.68 0.45
CA THR A 11 20.09 -24.92 0.18
C THR A 11 19.43 -23.65 -0.38
N LEU A 12 19.69 -22.47 0.20
CA LEU A 12 19.23 -21.16 -0.29
C LEU A 12 19.76 -20.86 -1.70
N LEU A 13 21.04 -21.11 -1.96
CA LEU A 13 21.66 -20.96 -3.29
C LEU A 13 21.05 -21.93 -4.30
N SER A 14 20.79 -23.18 -3.91
CA SER A 14 20.19 -24.17 -4.81
C SER A 14 18.74 -23.84 -5.17
N VAL A 15 17.92 -23.34 -4.23
CA VAL A 15 16.53 -22.93 -4.49
C VAL A 15 16.48 -21.67 -5.36
N GLN A 16 17.40 -20.72 -5.16
CA GLN A 16 17.51 -19.52 -6.02
C GLN A 16 18.01 -19.82 -7.44
N LEU A 17 18.92 -20.80 -7.62
CA LEU A 17 19.41 -21.22 -8.93
C LEU A 17 18.41 -22.09 -9.71
N PHE A 18 17.61 -22.94 -9.06
CA PHE A 18 16.57 -23.73 -9.73
C PHE A 18 15.41 -22.88 -10.27
N ALA A 19 15.18 -21.69 -9.71
CA ALA A 19 14.14 -20.76 -10.15
C ALA A 19 14.43 -20.06 -11.51
N GLN A 20 15.64 -20.17 -12.06
CA GLN A 20 16.07 -19.37 -13.22
C GLN A 20 15.57 -19.88 -14.58
N ASN A 21 15.11 -21.13 -14.69
CA ASN A 21 14.69 -21.72 -15.98
C ASN A 21 13.27 -22.32 -15.98
N ASP A 22 12.54 -22.30 -14.85
CA ASP A 22 11.18 -22.81 -14.80
C ASP A 22 10.17 -21.67 -15.03
N THR A 23 9.45 -21.74 -16.16
CA THR A 23 8.33 -20.85 -16.50
C THR A 23 7.21 -20.84 -15.46
N SER A 24 7.23 -21.75 -14.46
CA SER A 24 6.28 -21.74 -13.34
C SER A 24 6.37 -20.47 -12.48
N PHE A 25 7.55 -19.87 -12.29
CA PHE A 25 7.73 -18.68 -11.45
C PHE A 25 7.23 -17.37 -12.08
N SER A 26 7.15 -17.33 -13.41
CA SER A 26 6.63 -16.17 -14.14
C SER A 26 5.12 -16.22 -14.30
N ARG A 27 4.42 -17.21 -13.73
CA ARG A 27 2.95 -17.25 -13.75
C ARG A 27 2.37 -16.37 -12.66
N PRO A 28 1.32 -15.58 -12.96
CA PRO A 28 0.61 -14.82 -11.96
C PRO A 28 -0.19 -15.74 -11.03
N TRP A 29 -0.55 -15.19 -9.88
CA TRP A 29 -1.32 -15.87 -8.83
C TRP A 29 -2.65 -15.16 -8.61
N VAL A 30 -3.50 -15.73 -7.77
CA VAL A 30 -4.76 -15.09 -7.34
C VAL A 30 -4.90 -15.20 -5.82
N PHE A 31 -5.57 -14.22 -5.21
CA PHE A 31 -6.22 -14.44 -3.92
C PHE A 31 -7.49 -15.25 -4.16
N TRP A 32 -7.63 -16.37 -3.46
CA TRP A 32 -8.78 -17.28 -3.60
C TRP A 32 -9.61 -17.28 -2.33
N TYR A 33 -10.68 -16.49 -2.34
CA TYR A 33 -11.47 -16.22 -1.16
C TYR A 33 -12.65 -17.17 -1.01
N TRP A 34 -12.72 -17.86 0.13
CA TRP A 34 -13.85 -18.72 0.50
C TRP A 34 -14.80 -17.93 1.40
N MET A 35 -15.90 -17.46 0.82
CA MET A 35 -16.82 -16.52 1.47
C MET A 35 -17.82 -17.24 2.40
N GLN A 36 -17.89 -16.80 3.66
CA GLN A 36 -18.95 -17.15 4.62
C GLN A 36 -19.20 -18.66 4.78
N GLY A 37 -18.14 -19.47 4.66
CA GLY A 37 -18.21 -20.92 4.70
C GLY A 37 -18.97 -21.57 3.52
N ALA A 38 -19.34 -20.83 2.48
CA ALA A 38 -20.06 -21.34 1.32
C ALA A 38 -19.08 -22.01 0.34
N VAL A 39 -18.78 -23.30 0.58
CA VAL A 39 -17.74 -24.05 -0.16
C VAL A 39 -18.27 -25.41 -0.64
N SER A 40 -18.03 -25.75 -1.92
CA SER A 40 -18.36 -27.05 -2.52
C SER A 40 -17.15 -27.69 -3.22
N LYS A 41 -17.14 -29.02 -3.34
CA LYS A 41 -16.06 -29.73 -4.05
C LYS A 41 -16.10 -29.45 -5.55
N GLU A 42 -17.32 -29.41 -6.10
CA GLU A 42 -17.60 -29.14 -7.50
C GLU A 42 -17.10 -27.74 -7.89
N GLY A 43 -17.35 -26.75 -7.04
CA GLY A 43 -16.83 -25.40 -7.22
C GLY A 43 -15.30 -25.35 -7.09
N ILE A 44 -14.70 -26.09 -6.14
CA ILE A 44 -13.24 -26.15 -5.97
C ILE A 44 -12.58 -26.73 -7.24
N THR A 45 -13.10 -27.83 -7.77
CA THR A 45 -12.60 -28.43 -9.01
C THR A 45 -12.75 -27.45 -10.17
N ALA A 46 -13.92 -26.83 -10.34
CA ALA A 46 -14.17 -25.86 -11.40
C ALA A 46 -13.24 -24.63 -11.32
N ASP A 47 -12.98 -24.12 -10.12
CA ASP A 47 -12.07 -23.00 -9.89
C ASP A 47 -10.64 -23.33 -10.29
N LEU A 48 -10.10 -24.43 -9.77
CA LEU A 48 -8.71 -24.80 -10.01
C LEU A 48 -8.48 -25.20 -11.47
N GLU A 49 -9.45 -25.87 -12.12
CA GLU A 49 -9.40 -26.14 -13.56
C GLU A 49 -9.43 -24.86 -14.38
N ALA A 50 -10.28 -23.90 -14.01
CA ALA A 50 -10.33 -22.58 -14.64
C ALA A 50 -9.01 -21.83 -14.49
N MET A 51 -8.42 -21.80 -13.29
CA MET A 51 -7.11 -21.20 -13.02
C MET A 51 -6.03 -21.83 -13.89
N LYS A 52 -5.96 -23.18 -13.93
CA LYS A 52 -4.99 -23.92 -14.74
C LYS A 52 -5.13 -23.60 -16.23
N ALA A 53 -6.36 -23.60 -16.74
CA ALA A 53 -6.66 -23.33 -18.14
C ALA A 53 -6.27 -21.91 -18.57
N SER A 54 -6.39 -20.93 -17.66
CA SER A 54 -6.02 -19.53 -17.91
C SER A 54 -4.53 -19.23 -17.70
N GLY A 55 -3.73 -20.21 -17.25
CA GLY A 55 -2.29 -20.04 -17.08
C GLY A 55 -1.84 -19.61 -15.68
N ILE A 56 -2.76 -19.47 -14.72
CA ILE A 56 -2.46 -19.13 -13.31
C ILE A 56 -1.53 -20.19 -12.69
N GLY A 57 -0.55 -19.75 -11.90
CA GLY A 57 0.47 -20.61 -11.29
C GLY A 57 0.09 -21.14 -9.89
N GLY A 58 -0.72 -20.39 -9.16
CA GLY A 58 -1.15 -20.76 -7.82
C GLY A 58 -2.19 -19.81 -7.23
N ALA A 59 -2.66 -20.15 -6.04
CA ALA A 59 -3.71 -19.42 -5.33
C ALA A 59 -3.40 -19.30 -3.84
N TYR A 60 -3.66 -18.14 -3.25
CA TYR A 60 -3.67 -17.94 -1.81
C TYR A 60 -5.06 -18.30 -1.27
N LEU A 61 -5.19 -19.45 -0.61
CA LEU A 61 -6.46 -19.89 -0.04
C LEU A 61 -6.70 -19.15 1.28
N MET A 62 -7.70 -18.26 1.27
CA MET A 62 -8.03 -17.40 2.42
C MET A 62 -9.55 -17.41 2.65
N PRO A 63 -10.05 -18.06 3.71
CA PRO A 63 -11.47 -18.00 4.05
C PRO A 63 -11.82 -16.67 4.70
N ILE A 64 -12.96 -16.10 4.31
CA ILE A 64 -13.41 -14.77 4.75
C ILE A 64 -14.81 -14.88 5.36
N GLN A 65 -14.96 -14.40 6.59
CA GLN A 65 -16.18 -14.34 7.39
C GLN A 65 -16.77 -15.72 7.78
N ALA A 66 -17.58 -15.71 8.84
CA ALA A 66 -18.43 -16.83 9.21
C ALA A 66 -19.70 -16.87 8.35
N PRO A 67 -20.40 -18.01 8.28
CA PRO A 67 -21.77 -18.05 7.76
C PRO A 67 -22.68 -17.08 8.53
N GLY A 68 -23.56 -16.37 7.82
CA GLY A 68 -24.62 -15.58 8.44
C GLY A 68 -25.71 -16.45 9.08
N GLU A 69 -26.70 -15.81 9.73
CA GLU A 69 -27.84 -16.49 10.37
C GLU A 69 -28.61 -17.41 9.40
N LYS A 70 -28.65 -17.01 8.12
CA LYS A 70 -29.12 -17.84 7.00
C LYS A 70 -27.91 -18.20 6.14
N PRO A 71 -27.33 -19.40 6.31
CA PRO A 71 -26.20 -19.84 5.50
C PRO A 71 -26.55 -19.82 4.01
N LEU A 72 -25.56 -19.46 3.19
CA LEU A 72 -25.73 -19.39 1.73
C LEU A 72 -25.85 -20.79 1.09
N VAL A 73 -25.34 -21.81 1.77
CA VAL A 73 -25.42 -23.22 1.36
C VAL A 73 -25.95 -24.07 2.52
N ASP A 74 -26.62 -25.18 2.21
CA ASP A 74 -27.29 -26.03 3.20
C ASP A 74 -26.36 -26.56 4.31
N THR A 75 -25.10 -26.84 3.97
CA THR A 75 -24.09 -27.29 4.94
C THR A 75 -22.85 -26.41 4.84
N PRO A 76 -22.80 -25.29 5.60
CA PRO A 76 -21.67 -24.39 5.57
C PRO A 76 -20.41 -25.07 6.12
N THR A 77 -19.28 -24.70 5.53
CA THR A 77 -17.95 -25.17 5.85
C THR A 77 -17.29 -24.19 6.82
N ILE A 78 -17.63 -24.30 8.11
CA ILE A 78 -17.10 -23.43 9.17
C ILE A 78 -15.59 -23.69 9.35
N GLN A 79 -14.79 -22.63 9.35
CA GLN A 79 -13.33 -22.70 9.52
C GLN A 79 -12.95 -23.50 10.78
N LEU A 80 -11.83 -24.23 10.70
CA LEU A 80 -11.33 -25.17 11.73
C LEU A 80 -12.19 -26.41 12.01
N SER A 81 -13.42 -26.50 11.47
CA SER A 81 -14.23 -27.72 11.60
C SER A 81 -13.63 -28.91 10.82
N PRO A 82 -13.99 -30.16 11.15
CA PRO A 82 -13.59 -31.33 10.36
C PRO A 82 -13.96 -31.22 8.88
N ARG A 83 -15.14 -30.64 8.57
CA ARG A 83 -15.58 -30.41 7.19
C ARG A 83 -14.68 -29.42 6.47
N TRP A 84 -14.24 -28.35 7.13
CA TRP A 84 -13.33 -27.38 6.53
C TRP A 84 -11.98 -27.99 6.18
N TRP A 85 -11.39 -28.77 7.10
CA TRP A 85 -10.15 -29.48 6.81
C TRP A 85 -10.30 -30.51 5.68
N GLN A 86 -11.47 -31.16 5.55
CA GLN A 86 -11.77 -32.02 4.39
C GLN A 86 -11.80 -31.23 3.07
N MET A 87 -12.38 -30.03 3.05
CA MET A 87 -12.41 -29.18 1.86
C MET A 87 -11.00 -28.65 1.51
N VAL A 88 -10.20 -28.21 2.49
CA VAL A 88 -8.80 -27.81 2.26
C VAL A 88 -7.99 -28.97 1.69
N ASN A 89 -8.11 -30.16 2.27
CA ASN A 89 -7.43 -31.37 1.76
C ASN A 89 -7.90 -31.74 0.35
N TYR A 90 -9.18 -31.54 0.02
CA TYR A 90 -9.70 -31.75 -1.34
C TYR A 90 -9.10 -30.73 -2.32
N ALA A 91 -9.05 -29.45 -1.97
CA ALA A 91 -8.40 -28.42 -2.77
C ALA A 91 -6.91 -28.74 -3.02
N PHE A 92 -6.20 -29.27 -2.02
CA PHE A 92 -4.81 -29.71 -2.18
C PHE A 92 -4.66 -30.89 -3.16
N LYS A 93 -5.61 -31.85 -3.16
CA LYS A 93 -5.61 -32.97 -4.12
C LYS A 93 -5.77 -32.46 -5.54
N GLU A 94 -6.71 -31.54 -5.74
CA GLU A 94 -6.97 -30.93 -7.04
C GLU A 94 -5.81 -30.04 -7.51
N ALA A 95 -5.23 -29.25 -6.62
CA ALA A 95 -4.03 -28.46 -6.92
C ALA A 95 -2.88 -29.36 -7.37
N LYS A 96 -2.63 -30.48 -6.68
CA LYS A 96 -1.63 -31.48 -7.09
C LYS A 96 -1.96 -32.08 -8.46
N ARG A 97 -3.22 -32.48 -8.70
CA ARG A 97 -3.67 -33.05 -9.98
C ARG A 97 -3.38 -32.11 -11.15
N LEU A 98 -3.55 -30.81 -10.93
CA LEU A 98 -3.42 -29.77 -11.96
C LEU A 98 -2.01 -29.14 -12.02
N GLY A 99 -1.14 -29.46 -11.07
CA GLY A 99 0.19 -28.86 -10.93
C GLY A 99 0.13 -27.38 -10.56
N LEU A 100 -0.83 -26.99 -9.71
CA LEU A 100 -0.95 -25.67 -9.09
C LEU A 100 -0.32 -25.68 -7.70
N GLN A 101 0.20 -24.54 -7.27
CA GLN A 101 0.69 -24.33 -5.91
C GLN A 101 -0.34 -23.55 -5.08
N ILE A 102 -0.31 -23.75 -3.77
CA ILE A 102 -1.18 -23.06 -2.81
C ILE A 102 -0.33 -22.26 -1.82
N GLY A 103 -0.81 -21.06 -1.50
CA GLY A 103 -0.40 -20.28 -0.34
C GLY A 103 -1.53 -20.24 0.69
N MET A 104 -1.19 -20.03 1.96
CA MET A 104 -2.18 -19.74 3.00
C MET A 104 -1.71 -18.62 3.91
N HIS A 105 -2.65 -17.79 4.34
CA HIS A 105 -2.43 -16.69 5.27
C HIS A 105 -2.16 -17.18 6.70
N TYR A 106 -1.58 -16.31 7.53
CA TYR A 106 -1.19 -16.53 8.92
C TYR A 106 -2.38 -16.71 9.89
N SER A 107 -3.55 -16.20 9.53
CA SER A 107 -4.80 -16.36 10.29
C SER A 107 -6.01 -16.61 9.39
N ASP A 108 -7.16 -16.93 10.01
CA ASP A 108 -8.48 -16.82 9.38
C ASP A 108 -8.78 -15.33 9.08
N GLY A 109 -9.59 -15.07 8.05
CA GLY A 109 -9.80 -13.73 7.52
C GLY A 109 -8.60 -13.23 6.71
N PHE A 110 -8.64 -11.95 6.35
CA PHE A 110 -7.55 -11.32 5.60
C PHE A 110 -6.33 -11.00 6.46
N ALA A 111 -6.50 -10.80 7.77
CA ALA A 111 -5.46 -10.22 8.60
C ALA A 111 -5.79 -10.24 10.10
N LEU A 112 -4.81 -10.26 10.99
CA LEU A 112 -3.39 -10.47 10.70
C LEU A 112 -2.89 -11.76 11.34
N GLY A 113 -2.96 -11.83 12.67
CA GLY A 113 -2.37 -12.90 13.48
C GLY A 113 -3.24 -13.25 14.68
N GLY A 114 -4.56 -13.21 14.51
CA GLY A 114 -5.53 -13.50 15.54
C GLY A 114 -6.10 -14.92 15.53
N GLY A 115 -6.58 -15.35 16.69
CA GLY A 115 -7.24 -16.65 16.83
C GLY A 115 -7.87 -16.88 18.21
N PRO A 116 -8.85 -17.79 18.32
CA PRO A 116 -9.60 -18.02 19.57
C PRO A 116 -8.76 -18.60 20.71
N TRP A 117 -7.56 -19.10 20.42
CA TRP A 117 -6.58 -19.60 21.40
C TRP A 117 -5.75 -18.48 22.05
N ILE A 118 -5.76 -17.26 21.51
CA ILE A 118 -5.03 -16.12 22.06
C ILE A 118 -5.81 -15.55 23.25
N LYS A 119 -5.23 -15.69 24.44
CA LYS A 119 -5.77 -15.10 25.67
C LYS A 119 -5.38 -13.62 25.79
N PRO A 120 -6.11 -12.80 26.55
CA PRO A 120 -5.80 -11.37 26.71
C PRO A 120 -4.35 -11.05 27.14
N GLY A 121 -3.73 -11.88 27.99
CA GLY A 121 -2.32 -11.70 28.38
C GLY A 121 -1.28 -12.14 27.34
N MET A 122 -1.71 -12.80 26.25
CA MET A 122 -0.92 -13.19 25.09
C MET A 122 -1.30 -12.37 23.84
N SER A 123 -2.21 -11.41 24.00
CA SER A 123 -2.65 -10.48 22.96
C SER A 123 -1.70 -9.29 22.88
N MET A 124 -1.80 -8.48 21.83
CA MET A 124 -1.13 -7.18 21.75
C MET A 124 -1.41 -6.34 23.01
N GLN A 125 -0.37 -5.74 23.63
CA GLN A 125 -0.49 -5.02 24.90
C GLN A 125 -0.26 -3.50 24.73
N LYS A 126 -0.96 -2.71 25.54
CA LYS A 126 -0.72 -1.26 25.65
C LYS A 126 -0.61 -0.77 27.08
N ILE A 127 0.22 0.26 27.29
CA ILE A 127 0.28 1.01 28.54
C ILE A 127 -1.04 1.74 28.77
N VAL A 128 -1.54 1.69 30.00
CA VAL A 128 -2.69 2.46 30.47
C VAL A 128 -2.37 3.08 31.83
N SER A 129 -2.93 4.26 32.09
CA SER A 129 -2.69 4.95 33.35
C SER A 129 -3.90 5.74 33.84
N ILE A 130 -3.91 6.03 35.13
CA ILE A 130 -4.83 6.98 35.75
C ILE A 130 -4.12 7.76 36.85
N ASP A 131 -4.39 9.05 36.93
CA ASP A 131 -3.84 9.98 37.91
C ASP A 131 -4.85 10.32 39.02
N THR A 132 -4.34 10.67 40.19
CA THR A 132 -5.11 11.20 41.32
C THR A 132 -4.25 12.20 42.08
N VAL A 133 -4.77 13.42 42.29
CA VAL A 133 -4.07 14.46 43.06
C VAL A 133 -4.45 14.34 44.53
N VAL A 134 -3.46 14.45 45.42
CA VAL A 134 -3.62 14.37 46.87
C VAL A 134 -2.91 15.52 47.57
N GLU A 135 -3.45 15.91 48.71
CA GLU A 135 -2.87 16.94 49.58
C GLU A 135 -1.83 16.31 50.52
N GLY A 136 -0.71 17.01 50.70
CA GLY A 136 0.37 16.64 51.59
C GLY A 136 0.06 16.72 53.07
N ASN A 137 0.99 16.24 53.90
CA ASN A 137 0.89 16.20 55.36
C ASN A 137 -0.34 15.43 55.87
N LYS A 138 -0.84 14.47 55.08
CA LYS A 138 -1.96 13.59 55.41
C LYS A 138 -1.57 12.14 55.13
N ASP A 139 -2.21 11.22 55.84
CA ASP A 139 -2.12 9.80 55.50
C ASP A 139 -3.10 9.49 54.37
N PHE A 140 -2.58 9.00 53.25
CA PHE A 140 -3.38 8.43 52.18
C PHE A 140 -3.57 6.94 52.47
N ASN A 141 -4.82 6.56 52.77
CA ASN A 141 -5.22 5.17 52.98
C ASN A 141 -6.47 4.88 52.15
N ALA A 142 -6.29 4.62 50.86
CA ALA A 142 -7.37 4.31 49.94
C ALA A 142 -6.87 3.44 48.77
N SER A 143 -7.80 2.79 48.08
CA SER A 143 -7.49 2.13 46.81
C SER A 143 -7.25 3.19 45.74
N VAL A 144 -6.14 3.08 45.02
CA VAL A 144 -5.89 3.91 43.83
C VAL A 144 -6.76 3.38 42.70
N PRO A 145 -7.54 4.23 42.00
CA PRO A 145 -8.37 3.79 40.88
C PRO A 145 -7.58 2.94 39.88
N THR A 146 -8.18 1.87 39.38
CA THR A 146 -7.57 1.06 38.32
C THR A 146 -7.75 1.78 36.97
N PRO A 147 -6.71 1.83 36.10
CA PRO A 147 -6.83 2.31 34.72
C PRO A 147 -7.83 1.49 33.89
N GLN A 148 -7.95 1.83 32.59
CA GLN A 148 -8.75 1.07 31.62
C GLN A 148 -8.38 -0.43 31.64
N ILE A 149 -9.41 -1.28 31.66
CA ILE A 149 -9.31 -2.73 31.59
C ILE A 149 -10.01 -3.17 30.30
N ASN A 150 -9.27 -3.76 29.36
CA ASN A 150 -9.85 -4.36 28.16
C ASN A 150 -9.81 -5.89 28.30
N GLU A 151 -10.81 -6.57 27.73
CA GLU A 151 -10.89 -8.03 27.76
C GLU A 151 -10.77 -8.63 29.17
N ASN A 152 -11.26 -7.89 30.19
CA ASN A 152 -11.15 -8.23 31.61
C ASN A 152 -9.71 -8.55 32.08
N TYR A 153 -8.70 -7.96 31.44
CA TYR A 153 -7.29 -8.19 31.73
C TYR A 153 -6.57 -6.88 32.06
N TYR A 154 -5.85 -6.87 33.18
CA TYR A 154 -5.01 -5.75 33.59
C TYR A 154 -3.88 -6.25 34.48
N ARG A 155 -2.71 -5.63 34.35
CA ARG A 155 -1.57 -5.83 35.25
C ARG A 155 -0.92 -4.50 35.59
N ASP A 156 -0.69 -4.26 36.87
CA ASP A 156 0.13 -3.14 37.35
C ASP A 156 1.57 -3.29 36.83
N ILE A 157 2.16 -2.16 36.45
CA ILE A 157 3.60 -2.03 36.19
C ILE A 157 4.23 -1.27 37.35
N LYS A 158 3.68 -0.09 37.67
CA LYS A 158 4.20 0.77 38.74
C LYS A 158 3.13 1.72 39.25
N ILE A 159 3.15 1.98 40.55
CA ILE A 159 2.40 3.09 41.17
C ILE A 159 3.44 4.07 41.69
N VAL A 160 3.39 5.31 41.20
CA VAL A 160 4.38 6.34 41.53
C VAL A 160 3.68 7.59 42.02
N ALA A 161 4.40 8.46 42.72
CA ALA A 161 3.97 9.81 42.99
C ALA A 161 5.05 10.83 42.67
N TYR A 162 4.65 12.03 42.26
CA TYR A 162 5.53 13.16 42.02
C TYR A 162 4.85 14.46 42.47
N PRO A 163 5.62 15.51 42.81
CA PRO A 163 5.05 16.81 43.16
C PRO A 163 4.20 17.34 42.01
N THR A 164 2.95 17.71 42.27
CA THR A 164 2.05 18.26 41.26
C THR A 164 2.57 19.64 40.83
N PRO A 165 2.90 19.87 39.54
CA PRO A 165 3.31 21.19 39.07
C PRO A 165 2.22 22.23 39.30
N ASP A 166 2.59 23.48 39.51
CA ASP A 166 1.64 24.55 39.83
C ASP A 166 0.56 24.72 38.74
N GLY A 167 -0.70 24.62 39.17
CA GLY A 167 -1.89 24.69 38.32
C GLY A 167 -2.14 23.45 37.44
N ALA A 168 -1.33 22.39 37.56
CA ALA A 168 -1.52 21.16 36.79
C ALA A 168 -2.75 20.35 37.23
N ASP A 169 -3.27 20.58 38.44
CA ASP A 169 -4.50 19.99 38.95
C ASP A 169 -5.77 20.66 38.39
N ILE A 170 -5.66 21.79 37.68
CA ILE A 170 -6.80 22.54 37.15
C ILE A 170 -7.13 22.08 35.72
N SER A 171 -8.40 21.86 35.43
CA SER A 171 -8.89 21.53 34.08
C SER A 171 -10.37 21.87 33.92
N THR A 172 -10.90 21.72 32.71
CA THR A 172 -12.35 21.81 32.47
C THR A 172 -13.17 20.74 33.20
N ARG A 173 -12.52 19.73 33.81
CA ARG A 173 -13.19 18.69 34.62
C ARG A 173 -13.55 19.15 36.02
N ASN A 174 -12.79 20.07 36.61
CA ASN A 174 -13.00 20.55 37.97
C ASN A 174 -13.19 22.06 38.06
N THR A 175 -12.84 22.80 37.00
CA THR A 175 -13.21 24.21 36.79
C THR A 175 -14.04 24.28 35.51
N VAL A 176 -15.34 24.00 35.64
CA VAL A 176 -16.26 23.90 34.50
C VAL A 176 -16.56 25.28 33.93
N PRO A 177 -16.21 25.57 32.65
CA PRO A 177 -16.55 26.82 32.00
C PRO A 177 -17.98 26.82 31.46
N VAL A 178 -18.49 28.01 31.16
CA VAL A 178 -19.66 28.15 30.28
C VAL A 178 -19.18 28.01 28.85
N VAL A 179 -19.74 27.06 28.10
CA VAL A 179 -19.35 26.80 26.71
C VAL A 179 -20.47 27.19 25.75
N THR A 180 -20.18 28.11 24.84
CA THR A 180 -21.12 28.61 23.82
C THR A 180 -20.59 28.43 22.41
N THR A 181 -21.45 28.52 21.41
CA THR A 181 -21.07 28.42 20.00
C THR A 181 -22.06 29.20 19.13
N ASN A 182 -21.63 29.60 17.93
CA ASN A 182 -22.52 30.14 16.90
C ASN A 182 -23.14 29.05 16.00
N ILE A 183 -22.91 27.76 16.29
CA ILE A 183 -23.56 26.66 15.58
C ILE A 183 -25.01 26.55 16.04
N GLU A 184 -25.95 26.77 15.12
CA GLU A 184 -27.38 26.73 15.40
C GLU A 184 -27.81 25.37 15.97
N GLY A 185 -28.54 25.38 17.09
CA GLY A 185 -29.06 24.18 17.76
C GLY A 185 -28.02 23.30 18.46
N ALA A 186 -26.73 23.63 18.41
CA ALA A 186 -25.69 22.82 19.05
C ALA A 186 -25.58 23.10 20.56
N ASN A 187 -25.55 22.04 21.36
CA ASN A 187 -25.23 22.14 22.79
C ASN A 187 -23.73 21.96 23.03
N ALA A 188 -22.98 23.06 22.94
CA ALA A 188 -21.52 23.03 23.11
C ALA A 188 -21.05 22.70 24.53
N GLN A 189 -21.91 22.85 25.55
CA GLN A 189 -21.59 22.48 26.93
C GLN A 189 -21.26 20.99 27.09
N LEU A 190 -21.73 20.13 26.17
CA LEU A 190 -21.42 18.71 26.16
C LEU A 190 -19.94 18.40 25.92
N LEU A 191 -19.17 19.32 25.33
CA LEU A 191 -17.77 19.10 24.98
C LEU A 191 -16.83 18.98 26.19
N VAL A 192 -17.24 19.50 27.36
CA VAL A 192 -16.50 19.34 28.63
C VAL A 192 -17.00 18.16 29.46
N LYS A 193 -18.05 17.45 29.01
CA LYS A 193 -18.59 16.29 29.71
C LYS A 193 -17.76 15.06 29.38
N ARG A 194 -17.06 14.52 30.38
CA ARG A 194 -16.25 13.31 30.24
C ARG A 194 -17.08 12.14 29.70
N GLY A 195 -16.54 11.46 28.68
CA GLY A 195 -17.18 10.30 28.07
C GLY A 195 -18.39 10.62 27.17
N ASN A 196 -18.60 11.89 26.84
CA ASN A 196 -19.64 12.30 25.91
C ASN A 196 -19.49 11.61 24.54
N LYS A 197 -20.63 11.21 23.97
CA LYS A 197 -20.72 10.58 22.63
C LYS A 197 -21.49 11.44 21.63
N GLU A 198 -22.17 12.49 22.10
CA GLU A 198 -22.93 13.40 21.26
C GLU A 198 -21.99 14.46 20.65
N GLY A 199 -21.93 14.52 19.33
CA GLY A 199 -20.96 15.38 18.65
C GLY A 199 -21.50 16.77 18.34
N VAL A 200 -20.68 17.82 18.57
CA VAL A 200 -20.83 19.13 17.92
C VAL A 200 -20.30 19.01 16.50
N LYS A 201 -21.10 19.44 15.51
CA LYS A 201 -20.77 19.29 14.09
C LYS A 201 -20.99 20.59 13.34
N SER A 202 -20.11 20.91 12.40
CA SER A 202 -20.31 22.02 11.48
C SER A 202 -19.62 21.77 10.14
N ASP A 203 -20.31 22.09 9.05
CA ASP A 203 -19.74 22.15 7.70
C ASP A 203 -19.50 23.61 7.23
N LYS A 204 -19.83 24.58 8.08
CA LYS A 204 -19.61 26.02 7.89
C LYS A 204 -18.56 26.55 8.88
N PRO A 205 -17.91 27.70 8.58
CA PRO A 205 -17.08 28.37 9.56
C PRO A 205 -17.85 28.64 10.84
N CYS A 206 -17.24 28.32 11.98
CA CYS A 206 -17.89 28.45 13.29
C CYS A 206 -16.84 28.66 14.39
N TRP A 207 -17.31 29.01 15.58
CA TRP A 207 -16.48 29.10 16.77
C TRP A 207 -17.16 28.40 17.96
N ILE A 208 -16.34 27.90 18.87
CA ILE A 208 -16.74 27.35 20.16
C ILE A 208 -15.97 28.11 21.24
N GLN A 209 -16.67 28.72 22.20
CA GLN A 209 -16.07 29.60 23.20
C GLN A 209 -16.25 29.04 24.61
N TYR A 210 -15.18 29.07 25.38
CA TYR A 210 -15.10 28.65 26.77
C TYR A 210 -14.90 29.90 27.62
N ALA A 211 -15.81 30.18 28.54
CA ALA A 211 -15.76 31.31 29.47
C ALA A 211 -15.56 30.81 30.90
N PHE A 212 -14.46 31.24 31.54
CA PHE A 212 -14.11 30.92 32.92
C PHE A 212 -14.41 32.11 33.84
N GLN A 213 -14.81 31.80 35.09
CA GLN A 213 -15.07 32.85 36.09
C GLN A 213 -13.79 33.59 36.50
N GLN A 214 -12.66 32.87 36.57
CA GLN A 214 -11.32 33.38 36.82
C GLN A 214 -10.42 33.04 35.63
N PRO A 215 -9.32 33.79 35.41
CA PRO A 215 -8.36 33.46 34.36
C PRO A 215 -7.88 32.00 34.50
N PHE A 216 -7.94 31.26 33.41
CA PHE A 216 -7.51 29.86 33.32
C PHE A 216 -6.21 29.79 32.52
N THR A 217 -5.20 29.12 33.06
CA THR A 217 -3.96 28.83 32.33
C THR A 217 -4.10 27.51 31.58
N CYS A 218 -4.20 27.58 30.26
CA CYS A 218 -4.24 26.42 29.38
C CYS A 218 -2.81 26.05 28.94
N ARG A 219 -2.47 24.77 29.06
CA ARG A 219 -1.20 24.20 28.57
C ARG A 219 -1.41 23.06 27.58
N SER A 220 -2.44 22.25 27.79
CA SER A 220 -2.77 21.11 26.92
C SER A 220 -4.27 20.98 26.67
N ILE A 221 -4.63 20.42 25.52
CA ILE A 221 -5.98 20.29 25.00
C ILE A 221 -6.19 18.86 24.51
N LEU A 222 -7.17 18.15 25.07
CA LEU A 222 -7.54 16.81 24.62
C LEU A 222 -8.75 16.89 23.68
N ILE A 223 -8.59 16.35 22.48
CA ILE A 223 -9.65 16.25 21.49
C ILE A 223 -10.10 14.80 21.36
N THR A 224 -11.42 14.58 21.44
CA THR A 224 -12.06 13.27 21.20
C THR A 224 -13.14 13.40 20.13
N THR A 225 -13.23 12.38 19.28
CA THR A 225 -14.11 12.36 18.10
C THR A 225 -14.82 11.02 18.00
N GLY A 226 -15.96 10.97 17.29
CA GLY A 226 -16.72 9.74 17.04
C GLY A 226 -16.17 8.88 15.88
N GLY A 227 -14.86 8.81 15.73
CA GLY A 227 -14.13 8.30 14.56
C GLY A 227 -13.16 9.33 13.99
N ASN A 228 -12.47 9.02 12.90
CA ASN A 228 -11.47 9.91 12.30
C ASN A 228 -12.09 11.27 11.90
N ASN A 229 -11.46 12.39 12.30
CA ASN A 229 -11.88 13.73 11.89
C ASN A 229 -10.71 14.71 11.77
N TYR A 230 -10.19 14.87 10.55
CA TYR A 230 -9.07 15.79 10.28
C TYR A 230 -9.32 17.23 10.75
N GLN A 231 -10.55 17.72 10.57
CA GLN A 231 -10.91 19.11 10.88
C GLN A 231 -10.91 19.43 12.37
N ALA A 232 -11.17 18.44 13.24
CA ALA A 232 -11.09 18.61 14.69
C ALA A 232 -9.70 19.02 15.16
N HIS A 233 -8.66 18.61 14.44
CA HIS A 233 -7.26 18.87 14.79
C HIS A 233 -6.71 20.15 14.13
N ARG A 234 -7.60 20.97 13.54
CA ARG A 234 -7.30 22.24 12.85
C ARG A 234 -8.04 23.44 13.46
N LEU A 235 -8.34 23.42 14.75
CA LEU A 235 -8.96 24.58 15.38
C LEU A 235 -7.94 25.72 15.54
N LYS A 236 -8.33 26.94 15.18
CA LYS A 236 -7.62 28.18 15.55
C LYS A 236 -7.98 28.53 16.98
N ILE A 237 -6.99 28.90 17.77
CA ILE A 237 -7.18 29.28 19.17
C ILE A 237 -6.98 30.78 19.28
N GLU A 238 -7.98 31.43 19.84
CA GLU A 238 -7.97 32.85 20.17
C GLU A 238 -8.35 33.03 21.64
N VAL A 239 -7.78 34.03 22.31
CA VAL A 239 -8.04 34.29 23.73
C VAL A 239 -8.46 35.73 23.97
N SER A 240 -9.21 35.95 25.05
CA SER A 240 -9.67 37.27 25.48
C SER A 240 -9.80 37.34 26.99
N ASP A 241 -9.60 38.53 27.56
CA ASP A 241 -9.83 38.80 28.99
C ASP A 241 -11.20 39.46 29.25
N ASP A 242 -11.74 40.16 28.24
CA ASP A 242 -13.01 40.91 28.32
C ASP A 242 -14.17 40.22 27.60
N GLY A 243 -13.89 39.19 26.80
CA GLY A 243 -14.88 38.41 26.05
C GLY A 243 -15.28 39.05 24.72
N THR A 244 -14.65 40.16 24.31
CA THR A 244 -14.95 40.88 23.06
C THR A 244 -13.71 41.04 22.18
N ASN A 245 -12.56 41.39 22.76
CA ASN A 245 -11.30 41.58 22.04
C ASN A 245 -10.49 40.28 22.06
N PHE A 246 -10.51 39.54 20.95
CA PHE A 246 -9.80 38.28 20.80
C PHE A 246 -8.43 38.46 20.14
N LYS A 247 -7.41 37.82 20.71
CA LYS A 247 -6.07 37.75 20.16
C LYS A 247 -5.79 36.32 19.70
N PHE A 248 -5.30 36.17 18.48
CA PHE A 248 -4.84 34.89 17.97
C PHE A 248 -3.66 34.36 18.80
N VAL A 249 -3.72 33.09 19.18
CA VAL A 249 -2.65 32.38 19.90
C VAL A 249 -1.92 31.46 18.94
N THR A 250 -2.63 30.46 18.41
CA THR A 250 -2.04 29.45 17.54
C THR A 250 -3.12 28.71 16.74
N GLN A 251 -2.68 27.92 15.77
CA GLN A 251 -3.49 27.01 14.97
C GLN A 251 -3.06 25.59 15.32
N LEU A 252 -4.00 24.74 15.71
CA LEU A 252 -3.70 23.33 15.94
C LEU A 252 -3.19 22.67 14.64
N VAL A 253 -2.15 21.85 14.77
CA VAL A 253 -1.53 21.10 13.68
C VAL A 253 -1.89 19.63 13.83
N PRO A 254 -2.59 19.02 12.87
CA PRO A 254 -2.89 17.59 12.88
C PRO A 254 -1.62 16.73 12.82
N PRO A 255 -1.55 15.60 13.56
CA PRO A 255 -0.52 14.59 13.29
C PRO A 255 -0.66 14.05 11.86
N ARG A 256 0.43 13.55 11.29
CA ARG A 256 0.33 12.53 10.23
C ARG A 256 -0.22 11.26 10.87
N HIS A 257 -1.12 10.58 10.18
CA HIS A 257 -1.77 9.39 10.70
C HIS A 257 -2.31 8.50 9.57
N GLY A 258 -2.32 7.18 9.81
CA GLY A 258 -2.93 6.22 8.91
C GLY A 258 -4.45 6.18 9.04
N TRP A 259 -5.08 5.20 8.41
CA TRP A 259 -6.53 5.04 8.46
C TRP A 259 -7.04 4.48 9.80
N GLN A 260 -6.24 3.68 10.50
CA GLN A 260 -6.60 3.06 11.79
C GLN A 260 -6.19 3.95 12.99
N ASP A 261 -6.77 5.15 13.08
CA ASP A 261 -6.33 6.21 14.01
C ASP A 261 -7.28 6.41 15.22
N THR A 262 -8.19 5.47 15.45
CA THR A 262 -9.28 5.63 16.46
C THR A 262 -8.94 5.11 17.86
N ASP A 263 -7.82 4.40 18.03
CA ASP A 263 -7.48 3.72 19.28
C ASP A 263 -7.02 4.65 20.41
N ALA A 264 -6.62 5.87 20.04
CA ALA A 264 -6.16 6.90 20.96
C ALA A 264 -6.71 8.28 20.59
N PRO A 265 -7.05 9.13 21.58
CA PRO A 265 -7.38 10.53 21.34
C PRO A 265 -6.16 11.33 20.88
N VAL A 266 -6.32 12.63 20.64
CA VAL A 266 -5.19 13.51 20.29
C VAL A 266 -5.04 14.60 21.33
N THR A 267 -3.90 14.61 22.02
CA THR A 267 -3.49 15.71 22.91
C THR A 267 -2.69 16.75 22.15
N HIS A 268 -3.18 17.98 22.06
CA HIS A 268 -2.45 19.13 21.54
C HIS A 268 -1.87 19.95 22.69
N VAL A 269 -0.61 20.34 22.57
CA VAL A 269 0.07 21.20 23.55
C VAL A 269 0.35 22.56 22.92
N ILE A 270 0.14 23.62 23.69
CA ILE A 270 0.34 25.00 23.28
C ILE A 270 1.29 25.69 24.25
N GLU A 271 1.87 26.81 23.82
CA GLU A 271 2.54 27.71 24.75
C GLU A 271 1.56 28.11 25.88
N PRO A 272 1.98 28.04 27.16
CA PRO A 272 1.11 28.35 28.28
C PRO A 272 0.45 29.72 28.13
N VAL A 273 -0.88 29.75 28.06
CA VAL A 273 -1.65 30.98 27.90
C VAL A 273 -2.70 31.10 28.98
N THR A 274 -2.81 32.28 29.58
CA THR A 274 -3.76 32.57 30.66
C THR A 274 -4.78 33.59 30.18
N ALA A 275 -6.07 33.24 30.23
CA ALA A 275 -7.16 34.13 29.81
C ALA A 275 -8.49 33.73 30.47
N LYS A 276 -9.49 34.61 30.43
CA LYS A 276 -10.86 34.26 30.86
C LYS A 276 -11.68 33.59 29.77
N TYR A 277 -11.39 33.89 28.51
CA TYR A 277 -12.13 33.38 27.35
C TYR A 277 -11.18 32.71 26.37
N PHE A 278 -11.54 31.50 25.96
CA PHE A 278 -10.86 30.74 24.91
C PHE A 278 -11.85 30.48 23.78
N ARG A 279 -11.49 30.82 22.55
CA ARG A 279 -12.30 30.59 21.35
C ARG A 279 -11.57 29.66 20.40
N PHE A 280 -12.27 28.60 19.98
CA PHE A 280 -11.82 27.61 19.02
C PHE A 280 -12.58 27.81 17.71
N SER A 281 -11.91 28.36 16.72
CA SER A 281 -12.50 28.73 15.44
C SER A 281 -12.17 27.68 14.37
N TYR A 282 -13.16 27.24 13.61
CA TYR A 282 -13.04 26.27 12.53
C TYR A 282 -13.32 26.92 11.18
N ASP A 283 -12.48 26.61 10.20
CA ASP A 283 -12.71 26.85 8.77
C ASP A 283 -12.09 25.70 7.95
N LYS A 284 -12.76 25.29 6.87
CA LYS A 284 -12.24 24.29 5.93
C LYS A 284 -11.11 24.85 5.06
N GLU A 285 -11.02 26.17 4.86
CA GLU A 285 -9.93 26.83 4.14
C GLU A 285 -8.55 26.36 4.65
N GLY A 286 -7.62 26.08 3.73
CA GLY A 286 -6.29 25.53 4.04
C GLY A 286 -6.27 24.05 4.46
N THR A 287 -7.31 23.28 4.15
CA THR A 287 -7.32 21.82 4.31
C THR A 287 -6.28 21.19 3.38
N GLU A 288 -5.37 20.38 3.90
CA GLU A 288 -4.47 19.56 3.08
C GLU A 288 -5.31 18.44 2.42
N PRO A 289 -5.08 18.11 1.14
CA PRO A 289 -5.71 16.95 0.52
C PRO A 289 -5.31 15.63 1.23
N GLY A 290 -6.23 14.67 1.23
CA GLY A 290 -5.98 13.35 1.82
C GLY A 290 -4.85 12.57 1.14
N SER A 291 -4.15 11.76 1.93
CA SER A 291 -3.13 10.80 1.50
C SER A 291 -3.07 9.63 2.51
N GLU A 292 -2.27 8.60 2.26
CA GLU A 292 -2.14 7.44 3.15
C GLU A 292 -1.65 7.80 4.58
N ASP A 293 -0.85 8.87 4.72
CA ASP A 293 -0.35 9.37 6.00
C ASP A 293 -1.13 10.60 6.52
N LEU A 294 -2.29 10.87 5.93
CA LEU A 294 -3.28 11.83 6.40
C LEU A 294 -4.68 11.38 6.01
N ASP A 295 -5.01 10.14 6.39
CA ASP A 295 -6.15 9.42 5.82
C ASP A 295 -7.50 10.13 6.05
N ALA A 296 -7.67 10.76 7.21
CA ALA A 296 -8.91 11.44 7.57
C ALA A 296 -9.22 12.63 6.64
N ALA A 297 -8.21 13.22 6.02
CA ALA A 297 -8.35 14.32 5.07
C ALA A 297 -8.84 13.87 3.68
N LYS A 298 -8.92 12.56 3.43
CA LYS A 298 -9.56 12.01 2.22
C LYS A 298 -11.07 12.28 2.22
N TRP A 299 -11.68 12.44 3.39
CA TRP A 299 -13.13 12.51 3.57
C TRP A 299 -13.67 13.94 3.60
N LYS A 300 -15.00 14.08 3.54
CA LYS A 300 -15.70 15.39 3.56
C LYS A 300 -15.16 16.30 4.68
N PRO A 301 -14.78 17.55 4.38
CA PRO A 301 -14.23 18.49 5.36
C PRO A 301 -15.34 19.07 6.25
N VAL A 302 -15.75 18.29 7.25
CA VAL A 302 -16.75 18.66 8.25
C VAL A 302 -16.12 18.50 9.64
N LEU A 303 -16.28 19.51 10.48
CA LEU A 303 -15.91 19.45 11.89
C LEU A 303 -16.84 18.47 12.62
N LYS A 304 -16.28 17.52 13.37
CA LYS A 304 -17.02 16.65 14.29
C LYS A 304 -16.23 16.50 15.59
N LEU A 305 -16.77 17.00 16.70
CA LEU A 305 -16.14 16.96 18.02
C LEU A 305 -17.06 16.27 19.03
N ASN A 306 -16.56 15.26 19.74
CA ASN A 306 -17.27 14.65 20.87
C ASN A 306 -16.81 15.24 22.20
N GLY A 307 -15.56 15.69 22.29
CA GLY A 307 -15.02 16.35 23.47
C GLY A 307 -13.84 17.24 23.13
N LEU A 308 -13.73 18.33 23.90
CA LEU A 308 -12.68 19.34 23.80
C LEU A 308 -12.37 19.80 25.23
N GLU A 309 -11.42 19.12 25.87
CA GLU A 309 -11.08 19.37 27.28
C GLU A 309 -9.79 20.17 27.36
N LEU A 310 -9.77 21.22 28.19
CA LEU A 310 -8.58 22.06 28.41
C LEU A 310 -7.98 21.74 29.77
N PHE A 311 -6.65 21.67 29.83
CA PHE A 311 -5.92 21.34 31.04
C PHE A 311 -4.80 22.34 31.32
N GLY A 312 -4.60 22.62 32.61
CA GLY A 312 -3.42 23.30 33.12
C GLY A 312 -2.20 22.38 33.22
N LYS A 313 -2.33 21.05 33.09
CA LYS A 313 -1.17 20.16 33.19
C LYS A 313 -0.24 20.25 31.99
N PRO A 314 1.10 20.30 32.20
CA PRO A 314 2.06 20.16 31.11
C PRO A 314 2.02 18.73 30.58
N GLN A 315 2.06 18.59 29.26
CA GLN A 315 2.14 17.28 28.58
C GLN A 315 3.09 17.36 27.39
N ILE A 316 3.54 16.21 26.90
CA ILE A 316 4.20 16.09 25.60
C ILE A 316 3.14 16.18 24.49
N ASN A 317 3.40 16.99 23.46
CA ASN A 317 2.49 17.19 22.34
C ASN A 317 2.26 15.89 21.58
N GLN A 318 1.00 15.46 21.43
CA GLN A 318 0.61 14.26 20.68
C GLN A 318 1.35 13.00 21.13
N PHE A 319 1.55 12.88 22.46
CA PHE A 319 2.33 11.80 23.05
C PHE A 319 1.77 10.40 22.76
N GLU A 320 0.48 10.27 22.44
CA GLU A 320 -0.15 8.99 22.10
C GLU A 320 0.54 8.34 20.88
N GLY A 321 0.89 9.16 19.88
CA GLY A 321 1.68 8.70 18.74
C GLY A 321 3.14 8.43 19.11
N LYS A 322 3.72 9.33 19.93
CA LYS A 322 5.13 9.25 20.31
C LYS A 322 5.44 8.09 21.25
N SER A 323 4.47 7.62 22.03
CA SER A 323 4.58 6.41 22.85
C SER A 323 4.43 5.14 22.04
N GLY A 324 4.05 5.22 20.77
CA GLY A 324 3.78 4.08 19.89
C GLY A 324 2.43 3.39 20.13
N GLU A 325 1.51 4.00 20.90
CA GLU A 325 0.15 3.46 21.09
C GLU A 325 -0.64 3.46 19.77
N VAL A 326 -0.34 4.40 18.87
CA VAL A 326 -0.95 4.53 17.55
C VAL A 326 0.08 5.04 16.54
N TRP A 327 -0.04 4.66 15.27
CA TRP A 327 0.84 5.17 14.21
C TRP A 327 0.54 6.63 13.93
N ARG A 328 1.41 7.53 14.41
CA ARG A 328 1.35 8.97 14.12
C ARG A 328 2.74 9.58 14.06
N ILE A 329 2.86 10.68 13.34
CA ILE A 329 4.04 11.56 13.35
C ILE A 329 3.60 12.99 13.62
N SER A 330 4.33 13.69 14.48
CA SER A 330 4.04 15.07 14.84
C SER A 330 5.32 15.89 14.99
N LEU A 331 5.18 17.21 15.11
CA LEU A 331 6.28 18.07 15.51
C LEU A 331 6.78 17.70 16.93
N PRO A 332 8.09 17.83 17.21
CA PRO A 332 8.63 17.77 18.56
C PRO A 332 8.01 18.84 19.45
N THR A 333 7.86 18.54 20.74
CA THR A 333 7.43 19.51 21.75
C THR A 333 8.57 20.50 22.01
N THR A 334 8.28 21.80 22.00
CA THR A 334 9.31 22.83 22.22
C THR A 334 9.42 23.24 23.69
N GLN A 335 10.51 23.93 24.04
CA GLN A 335 10.71 24.48 25.38
C GLN A 335 9.69 25.58 25.74
N GLU A 336 9.19 26.32 24.74
CA GLU A 336 8.16 27.34 24.91
C GLU A 336 6.80 26.70 25.23
N GLN A 337 6.52 25.54 24.62
CA GLN A 337 5.32 24.74 24.93
C GLN A 337 5.43 24.09 26.31
N VAL A 338 6.59 23.52 26.64
CA VAL A 338 6.84 22.83 27.92
C VAL A 338 8.18 23.28 28.50
N PRO A 339 8.19 24.38 29.30
CA PRO A 339 9.39 24.81 30.00
C PRO A 339 9.87 23.76 31.00
N GLU A 340 11.19 23.65 31.18
CA GLU A 340 11.84 22.73 32.13
C GLU A 340 11.30 22.84 33.57
N ALA A 341 10.93 24.05 34.00
CA ALA A 341 10.35 24.28 35.33
C ALA A 341 8.98 23.59 35.54
N LEU A 342 8.30 23.19 34.46
CA LEU A 342 7.06 22.42 34.50
C LEU A 342 7.28 20.91 34.37
N CYS A 343 8.50 20.47 34.05
CA CYS A 343 8.86 19.07 33.92
C CYS A 343 9.08 18.43 35.29
N VAL A 344 8.67 17.18 35.43
CA VAL A 344 8.91 16.40 36.64
C VAL A 344 10.38 16.05 36.72
N GLN A 345 11.04 16.42 37.81
CA GLN A 345 12.42 16.01 38.08
C GLN A 345 12.41 14.54 38.49
N GLN A 346 13.24 13.71 37.86
CA GLN A 346 13.33 12.28 38.10
C GLN A 346 13.64 11.98 39.58
N SER A 347 14.49 12.81 40.20
CA SER A 347 14.85 12.72 41.62
C SER A 347 13.67 12.95 42.59
N SER A 348 12.59 13.57 42.12
CA SER A 348 11.38 13.84 42.91
C SER A 348 10.31 12.74 42.82
N ILE A 349 10.51 11.75 41.95
CA ILE A 349 9.57 10.64 41.75
C ILE A 349 9.73 9.61 42.87
N ILE A 350 8.64 9.29 43.54
CA ILE A 350 8.56 8.29 44.61
C ILE A 350 7.86 7.05 44.08
N ASP A 351 8.52 5.89 44.16
CA ASP A 351 7.89 4.59 43.91
C ASP A 351 7.01 4.20 45.09
N LEU A 352 5.70 4.17 44.85
CA LEU A 352 4.68 3.84 45.82
C LEU A 352 4.25 2.37 45.77
N SER A 353 4.75 1.58 44.83
CA SER A 353 4.31 0.20 44.61
C SER A 353 4.48 -0.66 45.88
N LYS A 354 5.52 -0.40 46.67
CA LYS A 354 5.79 -1.08 47.95
C LYS A 354 4.85 -0.70 49.10
N PHE A 355 4.07 0.37 48.95
CA PHE A 355 3.10 0.83 49.95
C PHE A 355 1.68 0.34 49.65
N VAL A 356 1.51 -0.47 48.59
CA VAL A 356 0.24 -1.06 48.22
C VAL A 356 0.14 -2.46 48.83
N ASP A 357 -0.91 -2.69 49.60
CA ASP A 357 -1.16 -3.99 50.21
C ASP A 357 -1.79 -5.01 49.22
N ALA A 358 -1.94 -6.25 49.66
CA ALA A 358 -2.52 -7.33 48.85
C ALA A 358 -3.99 -7.07 48.44
N SER A 359 -4.69 -6.13 49.12
CA SER A 359 -6.05 -5.70 48.77
C SER A 359 -6.08 -4.56 47.74
N GLY A 360 -4.92 -4.08 47.30
CA GLY A 360 -4.79 -2.96 46.37
C GLY A 360 -4.98 -1.58 47.03
N ARG A 361 -4.90 -1.49 48.37
CA ARG A 361 -4.97 -0.23 49.10
C ARG A 361 -3.57 0.33 49.29
N LEU A 362 -3.40 1.62 48.97
CA LEU A 362 -2.16 2.35 49.17
C LEU A 362 -2.15 2.96 50.57
N HIS A 363 -1.10 2.70 51.34
CA HIS A 363 -0.85 3.26 52.67
C HIS A 363 0.40 4.15 52.63
N TRP A 364 0.20 5.45 52.42
CA TRP A 364 1.30 6.38 52.19
C TRP A 364 1.13 7.68 52.98
N LYS A 365 2.15 8.04 53.76
CA LYS A 365 2.23 9.35 54.42
C LYS A 365 2.73 10.37 53.40
N VAL A 366 1.82 11.20 52.91
CA VAL A 366 2.10 12.14 51.83
C VAL A 366 3.02 13.26 52.34
N PRO A 367 4.19 13.51 51.72
CA PRO A 367 5.05 14.65 52.06
C PRO A 367 4.31 15.99 51.90
N ALA A 368 4.87 17.07 52.43
CA ALA A 368 4.29 18.41 52.24
C ALA A 368 4.15 18.77 50.75
N GLY A 369 3.18 19.64 50.43
CA GLY A 369 2.84 20.06 49.07
C GLY A 369 1.71 19.23 48.44
N LYS A 370 1.40 19.50 47.18
CA LYS A 370 0.45 18.69 46.38
C LYS A 370 1.21 17.61 45.63
N TRP A 371 0.64 16.41 45.59
CA TRP A 371 1.25 15.25 44.94
C TRP A 371 0.29 14.61 43.97
N THR A 372 0.78 14.23 42.80
CA THR A 372 0.05 13.41 41.83
C THR A 372 0.49 11.97 42.00
N ILE A 373 -0.45 11.10 42.35
CA ILE A 373 -0.28 9.64 42.32
C ILE A 373 -0.68 9.16 40.92
N LEU A 374 0.21 8.43 40.24
CA LEU A 374 -0.01 7.87 38.91
C LEU A 374 0.11 6.35 38.99
N ARG A 375 -0.98 5.64 38.68
CA ARG A 375 -1.01 4.18 38.58
C ARG A 375 -0.89 3.78 37.13
N ILE A 376 0.21 3.12 36.77
CA ILE A 376 0.56 2.71 35.42
C ILE A 376 0.49 1.19 35.35
N GLY A 377 -0.21 0.66 34.35
CA GLY A 377 -0.28 -0.76 34.07
C GLY A 377 -0.37 -1.02 32.57
N HIS A 378 -0.72 -2.25 32.21
CA HIS A 378 -1.01 -2.61 30.83
C HIS A 378 -2.22 -3.51 30.71
N THR A 379 -2.82 -3.50 29.52
CA THR A 379 -3.98 -4.30 29.13
C THR A 379 -3.84 -4.73 27.66
N SER A 380 -4.70 -5.67 27.22
CA SER A 380 -4.86 -5.98 25.79
C SER A 380 -5.32 -4.74 25.00
N THR A 381 -4.87 -4.59 23.76
CA THR A 381 -5.40 -3.57 22.84
C THR A 381 -6.85 -3.87 22.44
N GLY A 382 -7.25 -5.14 22.46
CA GLY A 382 -8.60 -5.60 22.09
C GLY A 382 -8.79 -5.88 20.60
N HIS A 383 -7.73 -5.77 19.79
CA HIS A 383 -7.81 -6.09 18.36
C HIS A 383 -8.00 -7.58 18.10
N THR A 384 -8.71 -7.87 17.01
CA THR A 384 -9.02 -9.24 16.55
C THR A 384 -8.80 -9.32 15.05
N ASN A 385 -8.61 -10.53 14.52
CA ASN A 385 -8.71 -10.79 13.09
C ASN A 385 -10.19 -10.70 12.64
N ALA A 386 -10.71 -9.47 12.57
CA ALA A 386 -12.14 -9.17 12.58
C ALA A 386 -12.94 -9.79 11.42
N THR A 387 -12.27 -10.02 10.28
CA THR A 387 -12.87 -10.66 9.09
C THR A 387 -12.80 -12.18 9.10
N GLY A 388 -12.24 -12.79 10.16
CA GLY A 388 -12.26 -14.24 10.35
C GLY A 388 -13.67 -14.79 10.61
N GLY A 389 -13.84 -16.07 10.30
CA GLY A 389 -15.03 -16.84 10.65
C GLY A 389 -14.81 -17.64 11.93
N GLY A 390 -14.78 -18.98 11.81
CA GLY A 390 -14.56 -19.89 12.95
C GLY A 390 -13.20 -19.73 13.65
N GLY A 391 -12.20 -19.16 12.99
CA GLY A 391 -10.88 -18.87 13.53
C GLY A 391 -10.70 -17.44 14.05
N LYS A 392 -11.78 -16.68 14.26
CA LYS A 392 -11.71 -15.32 14.81
C LYS A 392 -11.36 -15.33 16.31
N GLY A 393 -10.46 -14.44 16.72
CA GLY A 393 -10.13 -14.16 18.12
C GLY A 393 -9.12 -13.03 18.27
N LEU A 394 -8.54 -12.88 19.46
CA LEU A 394 -7.59 -11.80 19.75
C LEU A 394 -6.31 -11.94 18.91
N GLU A 395 -5.76 -10.81 18.51
CA GLU A 395 -4.47 -10.69 17.83
C GLU A 395 -3.30 -11.07 18.76
N CYS A 396 -2.37 -11.92 18.32
CA CYS A 396 -1.21 -12.29 19.13
C CYS A 396 -0.30 -11.09 19.44
N ASP A 397 0.34 -11.10 20.62
CA ASP A 397 1.39 -10.16 21.00
C ASP A 397 2.58 -10.27 20.03
N LYS A 398 2.82 -9.19 19.27
CA LYS A 398 3.83 -9.13 18.22
C LYS A 398 5.26 -9.11 18.78
N PHE A 399 5.45 -8.85 20.07
CA PHE A 399 6.77 -8.80 20.73
C PHE A 399 7.10 -10.10 21.49
N ASN A 400 6.14 -11.03 21.57
CA ASN A 400 6.28 -12.28 22.33
C ASN A 400 6.33 -13.50 21.41
N VAL A 401 7.50 -14.14 21.34
CA VAL A 401 7.76 -15.31 20.49
C VAL A 401 6.82 -16.48 20.80
N ASP A 402 6.40 -16.66 22.05
CA ASP A 402 5.50 -17.76 22.42
C ASP A 402 4.08 -17.51 21.90
N ALA A 403 3.60 -16.26 21.94
CA ALA A 403 2.31 -15.89 21.35
C ALA A 403 2.33 -16.04 19.82
N ILE A 404 3.43 -15.67 19.17
CA ILE A 404 3.63 -15.82 17.72
C ILE A 404 3.63 -17.29 17.31
N LYS A 405 4.37 -18.14 18.02
CA LYS A 405 4.39 -19.59 17.78
C LYS A 405 3.02 -20.21 18.01
N LEU A 406 2.34 -19.82 19.08
CA LEU A 406 0.99 -20.30 19.39
C LEU A 406 0.03 -20.00 18.24
N GLN A 407 0.06 -18.79 17.68
CA GLN A 407 -0.76 -18.43 16.52
C GLN A 407 -0.39 -19.28 15.29
N PHE A 408 0.91 -19.36 14.95
CA PHE A 408 1.36 -20.14 13.80
C PHE A 408 0.92 -21.60 13.88
N ASP A 409 1.11 -22.24 15.04
CA ASP A 409 0.87 -23.67 15.23
C ASP A 409 -0.60 -24.08 15.19
N ASN A 410 -1.51 -23.15 15.52
CA ASN A 410 -2.94 -23.41 15.60
C ASN A 410 -3.70 -23.04 14.32
N TRP A 411 -3.10 -22.28 13.40
CA TRP A 411 -3.67 -22.01 12.08
C TRP A 411 -2.85 -22.64 10.94
N PHE A 412 -1.75 -22.02 10.54
CA PHE A 412 -0.95 -22.48 9.39
C PHE A 412 -0.29 -23.84 9.68
N GLY A 413 0.32 -23.99 10.85
CA GLY A 413 0.89 -25.25 11.32
C GLY A 413 -0.14 -26.36 11.52
N ALA A 414 -1.40 -26.00 11.78
CA ALA A 414 -2.49 -26.97 11.95
C ALA A 414 -2.88 -27.66 10.65
N VAL A 415 -2.58 -27.09 9.48
CA VAL A 415 -2.78 -27.73 8.17
C VAL A 415 -2.11 -29.10 8.13
N TYR A 416 -0.87 -29.19 8.59
CA TYR A 416 -0.08 -30.44 8.58
C TYR A 416 -0.53 -31.48 9.61
N LYS A 417 -1.42 -31.10 10.54
CA LYS A 417 -2.02 -31.99 11.54
C LYS A 417 -3.39 -32.50 11.07
N ASN A 418 -4.15 -31.67 10.36
CA ASN A 418 -5.56 -31.93 10.05
C ASN A 418 -5.83 -32.25 8.56
N THR A 419 -4.81 -32.22 7.71
CA THR A 419 -4.87 -32.66 6.30
C THR A 419 -3.83 -33.74 6.01
N ASP A 420 -3.79 -34.28 4.79
CA ASP A 420 -2.72 -35.19 4.40
C ASP A 420 -1.38 -34.45 4.37
N LYS A 421 -0.50 -34.76 5.33
CA LYS A 421 0.79 -34.07 5.51
C LYS A 421 1.68 -34.15 4.26
N GLY A 422 1.74 -35.31 3.60
CA GLY A 422 2.60 -35.51 2.44
C GLY A 422 2.11 -34.72 1.23
N LEU A 423 0.80 -34.62 1.07
CA LEU A 423 0.14 -33.80 0.07
C LEU A 423 0.33 -32.30 0.36
N ALA A 424 0.09 -31.86 1.60
CA ALA A 424 0.31 -30.47 2.01
C ALA A 424 1.74 -30.03 1.70
N GLN A 425 2.75 -30.83 2.06
CA GLN A 425 4.16 -30.56 1.74
C GLN A 425 4.45 -30.44 0.23
N GLN A 426 3.64 -31.06 -0.64
CA GLN A 426 3.82 -30.99 -2.09
C GLN A 426 3.22 -29.73 -2.71
N VAL A 427 2.09 -29.22 -2.19
CA VAL A 427 1.33 -28.13 -2.82
C VAL A 427 1.34 -26.83 -2.04
N LEU A 428 1.36 -26.87 -0.71
CA LEU A 428 1.43 -25.67 0.14
C LEU A 428 2.86 -25.16 0.16
N LYS A 429 3.13 -24.14 -0.65
CA LYS A 429 4.49 -23.63 -0.90
C LYS A 429 4.71 -22.20 -0.42
N LEU A 430 3.64 -21.45 -0.15
CA LEU A 430 3.75 -20.08 0.35
C LEU A 430 3.06 -19.95 1.72
N PHE A 431 3.77 -19.32 2.64
CA PHE A 431 3.22 -18.76 3.87
C PHE A 431 3.06 -17.25 3.66
N HIS A 432 1.89 -16.71 4.02
CA HIS A 432 1.54 -15.32 3.76
C HIS A 432 1.18 -14.57 5.04
N VAL A 433 1.65 -13.33 5.14
CA VAL A 433 1.21 -12.33 6.12
C VAL A 433 0.74 -11.12 5.33
N ASP A 434 -0.55 -10.81 5.41
CA ASP A 434 -1.20 -9.73 4.65
C ASP A 434 -0.82 -8.34 5.21
N SER A 435 -1.45 -7.26 4.72
CA SER A 435 -1.22 -5.92 5.28
C SER A 435 -1.73 -5.84 6.73
N TRP A 436 -1.20 -4.92 7.54
CA TRP A 436 -1.51 -4.90 8.98
C TRP A 436 -2.76 -4.07 9.31
N GLU A 437 -3.75 -4.66 9.99
CA GLU A 437 -4.96 -3.97 10.48
C GLU A 437 -5.29 -4.22 11.96
N CYS A 438 -4.25 -4.38 12.79
CA CYS A 438 -4.39 -4.68 14.21
C CYS A 438 -3.98 -3.52 15.14
N GLY A 439 -3.98 -2.29 14.64
CA GLY A 439 -3.52 -1.10 15.36
C GLY A 439 -2.03 -1.16 15.68
N SER A 440 -1.63 -0.47 16.77
CA SER A 440 -0.27 -0.52 17.31
C SER A 440 -0.22 -1.12 18.71
N GLN A 441 0.98 -1.49 19.16
CA GLN A 441 1.24 -1.89 20.55
C GLN A 441 2.53 -1.25 21.07
N ASN A 442 2.54 -0.83 22.33
CA ASN A 442 3.68 -0.18 22.96
C ASN A 442 4.17 -0.88 24.24
N TRP A 443 3.67 -2.09 24.51
CA TRP A 443 4.11 -2.89 25.64
C TRP A 443 4.13 -4.39 25.31
N SER A 444 4.85 -5.13 26.14
CA SER A 444 4.80 -6.59 26.31
C SER A 444 5.50 -6.93 27.63
N SER A 445 5.33 -8.14 28.14
CA SER A 445 5.96 -8.57 29.40
C SER A 445 7.49 -8.53 29.36
N ASN A 446 8.10 -8.59 28.17
CA ASN A 446 9.55 -8.53 27.96
C ASN A 446 10.05 -7.15 27.47
N PHE A 447 9.17 -6.15 27.32
CA PHE A 447 9.51 -4.91 26.63
C PHE A 447 10.61 -4.12 27.35
N ALA A 448 10.54 -4.02 28.69
CA ALA A 448 11.53 -3.29 29.48
C ALA A 448 12.94 -3.91 29.41
N GLU A 449 13.02 -5.24 29.42
CA GLU A 449 14.28 -5.97 29.27
C GLU A 449 14.88 -5.76 27.87
N GLU A 450 14.05 -5.90 26.83
CA GLU A 450 14.47 -5.66 25.45
C GLU A 450 14.88 -4.20 25.22
N PHE A 451 14.17 -3.24 25.81
CA PHE A 451 14.54 -1.83 25.78
C PHE A 451 15.92 -1.61 26.38
N ALA A 452 16.15 -2.07 27.61
CA ALA A 452 17.43 -1.87 28.30
C ALA A 452 18.59 -2.49 27.53
N LYS A 453 18.38 -3.70 26.98
CA LYS A 453 19.36 -4.40 26.15
C LYS A 453 19.72 -3.63 24.87
N ARG A 454 18.76 -2.97 24.22
CA ARG A 454 18.92 -2.37 22.89
C ARG A 454 19.26 -0.89 22.91
N ARG A 455 18.80 -0.17 23.93
CA ARG A 455 19.00 1.28 24.11
C ARG A 455 20.13 1.60 25.10
N GLY A 456 20.51 0.63 25.95
CA GLY A 456 21.65 0.74 26.86
C GLY A 456 21.34 1.44 28.19
N TYR A 457 20.07 1.63 28.54
CA TYR A 457 19.64 2.21 29.82
C TYR A 457 18.25 1.70 30.23
N ASP A 458 17.93 1.78 31.52
CA ASP A 458 16.62 1.38 32.05
C ASP A 458 15.54 2.42 31.70
N MET A 459 14.40 1.96 31.16
CA MET A 459 13.26 2.83 30.86
C MET A 459 12.41 3.18 32.08
N MET A 460 12.47 2.37 33.16
CA MET A 460 11.55 2.51 34.30
C MET A 460 11.58 3.88 35.00
N PRO A 461 12.71 4.60 35.08
CA PRO A 461 12.72 5.96 35.61
C PRO A 461 11.98 6.99 34.73
N TYR A 462 11.81 6.70 33.45
CA TYR A 462 11.14 7.55 32.46
C TYR A 462 9.72 7.07 32.11
N LEU A 463 9.19 6.06 32.81
CA LEU A 463 7.90 5.44 32.51
C LEU A 463 6.73 6.45 32.49
N LEU A 464 6.79 7.53 33.28
CA LEU A 464 5.79 8.60 33.29
C LEU A 464 5.63 9.27 31.91
N VAL A 465 6.71 9.32 31.12
CA VAL A 465 6.69 9.94 29.79
C VAL A 465 5.80 9.16 28.83
N MET A 466 5.64 7.84 29.02
CA MET A 466 4.69 7.02 28.25
C MET A 466 3.23 7.45 28.44
N THR A 467 2.91 8.15 29.53
CA THR A 467 1.58 8.69 29.83
C THR A 467 1.46 10.18 29.49
N GLY A 468 2.45 10.73 28.78
CA GLY A 468 2.50 12.13 28.35
C GLY A 468 3.03 13.11 29.39
N VAL A 469 3.45 12.66 30.58
CA VAL A 469 4.02 13.54 31.62
C VAL A 469 5.49 13.84 31.28
N PRO A 470 5.88 15.11 31.09
CA PRO A 470 7.26 15.45 30.76
C PRO A 470 8.18 15.25 31.97
N VAL A 471 9.34 14.62 31.74
CA VAL A 471 10.36 14.33 32.75
C VAL A 471 11.68 14.99 32.35
N GLU A 472 12.34 15.67 33.30
CA GLU A 472 13.53 16.51 33.14
C GLU A 472 13.34 17.71 32.18
N SER A 473 13.13 17.46 30.89
CA SER A 473 12.87 18.47 29.86
C SER A 473 12.02 17.90 28.73
N ALA A 474 11.50 18.78 27.86
CA ALA A 474 10.80 18.36 26.65
C ALA A 474 11.70 17.50 25.74
N ASP A 475 12.96 17.91 25.54
CA ASP A 475 13.94 17.18 24.71
C ASP A 475 14.24 15.78 25.28
N VAL A 476 14.48 15.66 26.60
CA VAL A 476 14.72 14.37 27.25
C VAL A 476 13.54 13.41 27.04
N SER A 477 12.32 13.93 27.20
CA SER A 477 11.10 13.17 27.03
C SER A 477 10.90 12.72 25.57
N GLU A 478 11.12 13.60 24.60
CA GLU A 478 11.01 13.30 23.16
C GLU A 478 12.06 12.28 22.70
N ARG A 479 13.29 12.36 23.21
CA ARG A 479 14.36 11.39 22.93
C ARG A 479 14.05 10.02 23.52
N PHE A 480 13.55 9.97 24.76
CA PHE A 480 13.08 8.72 25.37
C PHE A 480 11.96 8.07 24.54
N LEU A 481 10.96 8.84 24.12
CA LEU A 481 9.85 8.33 23.32
C LEU A 481 10.31 7.83 21.94
N ARG A 482 11.32 8.46 21.32
CA ARG A 482 11.95 7.95 20.10
C ARG A 482 12.62 6.60 20.33
N ASP A 483 13.34 6.43 21.44
CA ASP A 483 13.96 5.14 21.81
C ASP A 483 12.91 4.04 22.06
N VAL A 484 11.75 4.39 22.60
CA VAL A 484 10.60 3.47 22.74
C VAL A 484 10.12 3.01 21.36
N ARG A 485 9.88 3.95 20.44
CA ARG A 485 9.44 3.63 19.08
C ARG A 485 10.49 2.83 18.32
N GLN A 486 11.78 3.11 18.49
CA GLN A 486 12.86 2.30 17.89
C GLN A 486 12.88 0.88 18.46
N THR A 487 12.57 0.70 19.74
CA THR A 487 12.46 -0.63 20.35
C THR A 487 11.27 -1.40 19.77
N ILE A 488 10.13 -0.75 19.53
CA ILE A 488 9.00 -1.35 18.82
C ILE A 488 9.42 -1.83 17.43
N VAL A 489 10.08 -0.98 16.64
CA VAL A 489 10.59 -1.32 15.29
C VAL A 489 11.47 -2.56 15.32
N ASP A 490 12.42 -2.61 16.26
CA ASP A 490 13.35 -3.72 16.39
C ASP A 490 12.64 -5.03 16.75
N LEU A 491 11.63 -5.00 17.62
CA LEU A 491 10.90 -6.18 18.06
C LEU A 491 9.98 -6.75 16.97
N ILE A 492 9.38 -5.90 16.13
CA ILE A 492 8.63 -6.37 14.96
C ILE A 492 9.55 -7.20 14.04
N GLY A 493 10.74 -6.70 13.74
CA GLY A 493 11.71 -7.44 12.92
C GLY A 493 12.21 -8.72 13.62
N ASP A 494 12.84 -8.56 14.78
CA ASP A 494 13.63 -9.61 15.43
C ASP A 494 12.80 -10.67 16.16
N LYS A 495 11.54 -10.36 16.50
CA LYS A 495 10.64 -11.31 17.18
C LYS A 495 9.57 -11.80 16.22
N PHE A 496 8.74 -10.92 15.65
CA PHE A 496 7.63 -11.34 14.79
C PHE A 496 8.12 -11.95 13.48
N TYR A 497 8.75 -11.16 12.62
CA TYR A 497 9.11 -11.60 11.28
C TYR A 497 10.22 -12.67 11.27
N ALA A 498 11.24 -12.54 12.13
CA ALA A 498 12.30 -13.53 12.23
C ALA A 498 11.78 -14.91 12.71
N THR A 499 10.82 -14.94 13.63
CA THR A 499 10.20 -16.19 14.08
C THR A 499 9.36 -16.82 12.97
N LEU A 500 8.53 -16.03 12.29
CA LEU A 500 7.69 -16.53 11.20
C LEU A 500 8.50 -17.01 9.99
N ALA A 501 9.60 -16.34 9.66
CA ALA A 501 10.54 -16.81 8.64
C ALA A 501 11.09 -18.21 9.00
N THR A 502 11.55 -18.39 10.23
CA THR A 502 12.04 -19.68 10.71
C THR A 502 10.96 -20.76 10.62
N LEU A 503 9.78 -20.50 11.17
CA LEU A 503 8.68 -21.48 11.22
C LEU A 503 8.15 -21.85 9.83
N SER A 504 8.04 -20.89 8.91
CA SER A 504 7.58 -21.15 7.54
C SER A 504 8.60 -21.95 6.73
N HIS A 505 9.89 -21.64 6.86
CA HIS A 505 10.98 -22.40 6.23
C HIS A 505 11.06 -23.84 6.75
N GLU A 506 10.82 -24.06 8.05
CA GLU A 506 10.72 -25.41 8.63
C GLU A 506 9.57 -26.25 8.02
N LYS A 507 8.53 -25.60 7.47
CA LYS A 507 7.46 -26.27 6.72
C LYS A 507 7.77 -26.41 5.22
N GLY A 508 8.90 -25.90 4.74
CA GLY A 508 9.28 -25.91 3.33
C GLY A 508 8.49 -24.91 2.49
N CYS A 509 7.99 -23.83 3.11
CA CYS A 509 7.26 -22.75 2.45
C CYS A 509 8.15 -21.50 2.31
N LEU A 510 8.03 -20.77 1.21
CA LEU A 510 8.56 -19.40 1.12
C LEU A 510 7.66 -18.45 1.88
N PHE A 511 8.25 -17.44 2.51
CA PHE A 511 7.54 -16.39 3.24
C PHE A 511 7.27 -15.20 2.32
N THR A 512 6.00 -14.86 2.16
CA THR A 512 5.52 -13.64 1.49
C THR A 512 4.85 -12.72 2.50
N ALA A 513 5.03 -11.41 2.37
CA ALA A 513 4.39 -10.46 3.26
C ALA A 513 4.09 -9.12 2.57
N GLU A 514 3.08 -8.42 3.07
CA GLU A 514 2.75 -7.03 2.70
C GLU A 514 3.21 -6.03 3.78
N SER A 515 2.66 -4.81 3.77
CA SER A 515 3.14 -3.67 4.57
C SER A 515 2.67 -3.70 6.04
N VAL A 516 3.56 -3.22 6.92
CA VAL A 516 3.28 -2.97 8.35
C VAL A 516 2.75 -1.55 8.59
N ALA A 517 3.25 -0.58 7.81
CA ALA A 517 2.74 0.78 7.80
C ALA A 517 1.41 0.85 7.01
N PRO A 518 0.53 1.84 7.26
CA PRO A 518 0.63 2.92 8.24
C PRO A 518 -0.22 2.68 9.51
N THR A 519 -0.31 1.43 10.01
CA THR A 519 -1.16 1.10 11.17
C THR A 519 -0.36 0.79 12.44
N MET A 520 0.71 -0.01 12.32
CA MET A 520 1.61 -0.35 13.43
C MET A 520 2.87 0.52 13.39
N THR A 521 3.28 1.12 14.52
CA THR A 521 4.53 1.89 14.61
C THR A 521 5.71 1.05 14.13
N SER A 522 6.35 1.46 13.03
CA SER A 522 7.33 0.65 12.31
C SER A 522 8.30 1.47 11.47
N ASP A 523 9.38 0.82 11.04
CA ASP A 523 10.05 1.14 9.77
C ASP A 523 9.39 0.26 8.72
N GLY A 524 8.55 0.86 7.88
CA GLY A 524 7.68 0.15 6.92
C GLY A 524 8.42 -0.70 5.89
N MET A 525 9.74 -0.57 5.80
CA MET A 525 10.58 -1.35 4.89
C MET A 525 11.39 -2.45 5.58
N LEU A 526 11.59 -2.37 6.90
CA LEU A 526 12.57 -3.20 7.60
C LEU A 526 12.21 -4.69 7.61
N HIS A 527 10.93 -5.03 7.75
CA HIS A 527 10.49 -6.43 7.88
C HIS A 527 10.78 -7.27 6.64
N TYR A 528 10.77 -6.65 5.45
CA TYR A 528 11.05 -7.33 4.18
C TYR A 528 12.43 -7.98 4.11
N LYS A 529 13.37 -7.59 4.98
CA LYS A 529 14.66 -8.30 5.17
C LYS A 529 14.46 -9.79 5.46
N TYR A 530 13.45 -10.13 6.27
CA TYR A 530 13.15 -11.47 6.74
C TYR A 530 12.25 -12.28 5.79
N VAL A 531 11.66 -11.61 4.79
CA VAL A 531 10.67 -12.18 3.87
C VAL A 531 11.36 -12.62 2.58
N ASP A 532 10.91 -13.71 1.97
CA ASP A 532 11.49 -14.20 0.70
C ASP A 532 10.99 -13.40 -0.50
N ILE A 533 9.70 -13.04 -0.48
CA ILE A 533 9.01 -12.31 -1.56
C ILE A 533 8.20 -11.16 -0.95
N PRO A 534 8.71 -9.92 -1.00
CA PRO A 534 7.95 -8.72 -0.68
C PRO A 534 6.73 -8.56 -1.59
N MET A 535 5.63 -8.02 -1.06
CA MET A 535 4.37 -7.83 -1.78
C MET A 535 3.82 -6.43 -1.53
N GLY A 536 3.56 -5.67 -2.61
CA GLY A 536 2.88 -4.37 -2.55
C GLY A 536 1.39 -4.48 -2.91
N GLU A 537 0.70 -3.35 -3.01
CA GLU A 537 -0.75 -3.34 -3.32
C GLU A 537 -1.12 -2.15 -4.21
N PHE A 538 -1.98 -2.37 -5.21
CA PHE A 538 -2.53 -1.30 -6.04
C PHE A 538 -3.99 -1.52 -6.44
N TRP A 539 -4.76 -0.43 -6.50
CA TRP A 539 -6.21 -0.49 -6.64
C TRP A 539 -6.72 0.02 -7.99
N LEU A 540 -7.88 -0.49 -8.39
CA LEU A 540 -8.65 -0.03 -9.53
C LEU A 540 -9.73 0.96 -9.06
N ARG A 541 -9.76 2.16 -9.67
CA ARG A 541 -10.81 3.19 -9.49
C ARG A 541 -11.16 3.53 -8.02
N SER A 542 -10.22 3.34 -7.10
CA SER A 542 -10.45 3.46 -5.66
C SER A 542 -9.43 4.37 -4.98
N PRO A 543 -9.30 5.65 -5.40
CA PRO A 543 -8.23 6.54 -4.93
C PRO A 543 -8.20 6.77 -3.41
N THR A 544 -9.31 6.56 -2.71
CA THR A 544 -9.35 6.66 -1.24
C THR A 544 -8.75 5.44 -0.53
N HIS A 545 -8.65 4.30 -1.20
CA HIS A 545 -8.13 3.04 -0.64
C HIS A 545 -6.85 2.56 -1.33
N ASP A 546 -6.48 3.16 -2.47
CA ASP A 546 -5.20 2.86 -3.13
C ASP A 546 -4.02 3.14 -2.20
N LYS A 547 -2.99 2.28 -2.28
CA LYS A 547 -1.85 2.26 -1.36
C LYS A 547 -0.49 2.40 -2.09
N PRO A 548 -0.26 3.50 -2.86
CA PRO A 548 0.98 3.65 -3.62
C PRO A 548 2.25 3.67 -2.74
N ASN A 549 2.16 4.05 -1.47
CA ASN A 549 3.30 4.00 -0.56
C ASN A 549 3.63 2.55 -0.13
N ASP A 550 2.61 1.69 0.03
CA ASP A 550 2.81 0.24 0.26
C ASP A 550 3.54 -0.42 -0.93
N MET A 551 3.20 0.01 -2.15
CA MET A 551 3.92 -0.43 -3.36
C MET A 551 5.41 -0.06 -3.31
N LEU A 552 5.72 1.19 -2.95
CA LEU A 552 7.11 1.65 -2.86
C LEU A 552 7.88 1.03 -1.69
N ASP A 553 7.22 0.73 -0.57
CA ASP A 553 7.83 0.01 0.55
C ASP A 553 8.30 -1.36 0.10
N ALA A 554 7.44 -2.13 -0.55
CA ALA A 554 7.76 -3.48 -1.03
C ALA A 554 8.85 -3.47 -2.11
N ILE A 555 8.76 -2.57 -3.11
CA ILE A 555 9.72 -2.49 -4.21
C ILE A 555 11.09 -2.04 -3.72
N SER A 556 11.14 -0.92 -2.97
CA SER A 556 12.40 -0.37 -2.47
C SER A 556 13.09 -1.40 -1.56
N ALA A 557 12.34 -2.04 -0.66
CA ALA A 557 12.89 -3.04 0.23
C ALA A 557 13.38 -4.29 -0.53
N ALA A 558 12.65 -4.73 -1.56
CA ALA A 558 13.10 -5.83 -2.40
C ALA A 558 14.43 -5.52 -3.08
N HIS A 559 14.60 -4.33 -3.65
CA HIS A 559 15.83 -3.93 -4.30
C HIS A 559 17.00 -3.86 -3.31
N ILE A 560 16.83 -3.18 -2.17
CA ILE A 560 17.92 -2.99 -1.20
C ILE A 560 18.33 -4.30 -0.48
N TYR A 561 17.38 -5.23 -0.26
CA TYR A 561 17.65 -6.53 0.36
C TYR A 561 17.87 -7.68 -0.65
N GLY A 562 17.94 -7.39 -1.95
CA GLY A 562 18.25 -8.38 -2.99
C GLY A 562 17.16 -9.43 -3.20
N LYS A 563 15.89 -9.08 -2.98
CA LYS A 563 14.74 -9.95 -3.24
C LYS A 563 14.38 -9.86 -4.72
N ARG A 564 14.52 -10.99 -5.42
CA ARG A 564 14.38 -11.04 -6.89
C ARG A 564 12.93 -10.94 -7.35
N ILE A 565 12.02 -11.55 -6.61
CA ILE A 565 10.60 -11.58 -6.92
C ILE A 565 9.88 -10.56 -6.04
N ILE A 566 9.06 -9.73 -6.66
CA ILE A 566 8.26 -8.69 -6.02
C ILE A 566 6.82 -8.92 -6.44
N GLN A 567 6.00 -9.30 -5.47
CA GLN A 567 4.58 -9.50 -5.70
C GLN A 567 3.81 -8.19 -5.58
N ALA A 568 2.59 -8.21 -6.12
CA ALA A 568 1.60 -7.20 -5.76
C ALA A 568 0.21 -7.80 -5.70
N GLU A 569 -0.53 -7.49 -4.64
CA GLU A 569 -1.98 -7.49 -4.69
C GLU A 569 -2.41 -6.43 -5.72
N GLY A 570 -3.22 -6.81 -6.70
CA GLY A 570 -3.59 -5.88 -7.75
C GLY A 570 -5.03 -5.95 -8.20
N PHE A 571 -5.51 -4.77 -8.61
CA PHE A 571 -6.86 -4.50 -9.10
C PHE A 571 -7.96 -4.58 -8.04
N THR A 572 -7.59 -4.51 -6.76
CA THR A 572 -8.55 -4.35 -5.68
C THR A 572 -9.45 -3.16 -5.97
N GLU A 573 -10.76 -3.37 -5.95
CA GLU A 573 -11.73 -2.36 -6.38
C GLU A 573 -12.84 -2.25 -5.35
N LEU A 574 -12.99 -1.10 -4.72
CA LEU A 574 -13.94 -0.92 -3.63
C LEU A 574 -15.41 -1.12 -4.08
N ARG A 575 -15.71 -0.89 -5.36
CA ARG A 575 -17.09 -0.73 -5.84
C ARG A 575 -17.36 -1.46 -7.13
N MET A 576 -18.45 -2.20 -7.08
CA MET A 576 -19.02 -2.95 -8.17
C MET A 576 -19.53 -2.10 -9.34
N ALA A 577 -18.98 -2.34 -10.53
CA ALA A 577 -19.52 -1.83 -11.79
C ALA A 577 -19.79 -2.94 -12.83
N TRP A 578 -19.07 -4.07 -12.78
CA TRP A 578 -19.19 -5.18 -13.74
C TRP A 578 -18.92 -4.77 -15.19
N ASP A 579 -18.22 -3.65 -15.38
CA ASP A 579 -17.75 -3.13 -16.66
C ASP A 579 -16.29 -3.50 -16.92
N GLU A 580 -15.66 -4.23 -15.99
CA GLU A 580 -14.22 -4.43 -16.00
C GLU A 580 -13.79 -5.45 -17.06
N HIS A 581 -12.77 -5.13 -17.87
CA HIS A 581 -12.22 -6.02 -18.89
C HIS A 581 -10.73 -5.79 -19.14
N PRO A 582 -9.98 -6.77 -19.66
CA PRO A 582 -8.51 -6.71 -19.74
C PRO A 582 -7.89 -5.45 -20.38
N ALA A 583 -8.50 -4.89 -21.44
CA ALA A 583 -7.96 -3.70 -22.10
C ALA A 583 -7.86 -2.50 -21.15
N MET A 584 -8.87 -2.29 -20.29
CA MET A 584 -8.87 -1.16 -19.34
C MET A 584 -7.84 -1.34 -18.22
N LEU A 585 -7.50 -2.59 -17.90
CA LEU A 585 -6.61 -2.94 -16.78
C LEU A 585 -5.12 -2.85 -17.18
N LYS A 586 -4.85 -2.84 -18.49
CA LYS A 586 -3.48 -2.98 -19.03
C LYS A 586 -2.56 -1.84 -18.59
N SER A 587 -2.95 -0.57 -18.77
CA SER A 587 -2.10 0.57 -18.42
C SER A 587 -1.81 0.62 -16.91
N ILE A 588 -2.77 0.19 -16.08
CA ILE A 588 -2.62 0.05 -14.63
C ILE A 588 -1.58 -0.98 -14.25
N LEU A 589 -1.64 -2.17 -14.85
CA LEU A 589 -0.62 -3.19 -14.64
C LEU A 589 0.76 -2.68 -15.07
N ASP A 590 0.82 -2.05 -16.25
CA ASP A 590 2.07 -1.65 -16.87
C ASP A 590 2.81 -0.58 -16.07
N ARG A 591 2.12 0.42 -15.50
CA ARG A 591 2.81 1.39 -14.63
C ARG A 591 3.32 0.76 -13.34
N ASN A 592 2.67 -0.27 -12.80
CA ASN A 592 3.18 -0.99 -11.63
C ASN A 592 4.36 -1.91 -11.99
N TYR A 593 4.37 -2.50 -13.19
CA TYR A 593 5.57 -3.16 -13.75
C TYR A 593 6.73 -2.16 -13.90
N ALA A 594 6.44 -0.92 -14.33
CA ALA A 594 7.44 0.13 -14.42
C ALA A 594 7.97 0.57 -13.04
N LEU A 595 7.14 0.54 -11.99
CA LEU A 595 7.61 0.77 -10.62
C LEU A 595 8.59 -0.32 -10.17
N GLY A 596 8.30 -1.60 -10.46
CA GLY A 596 9.24 -2.69 -10.18
C GLY A 596 8.62 -4.05 -9.87
N ILE A 597 7.29 -4.16 -9.76
CA ILE A 597 6.66 -5.47 -9.52
C ILE A 597 7.00 -6.43 -10.66
N ASN A 598 7.07 -7.72 -10.36
CA ASN A 598 7.32 -8.72 -11.40
C ASN A 598 6.58 -10.04 -11.16
N ARG A 599 5.60 -10.06 -10.24
CA ARG A 599 4.61 -11.13 -10.10
C ARG A 599 3.26 -10.61 -9.57
N ILE A 600 2.27 -10.41 -10.45
CA ILE A 600 0.91 -10.00 -10.05
C ILE A 600 0.17 -11.13 -9.33
N VAL A 601 -0.54 -10.75 -8.26
CA VAL A 601 -1.58 -11.53 -7.60
C VAL A 601 -2.91 -10.82 -7.83
N TYR A 602 -3.81 -11.43 -8.60
CA TYR A 602 -5.11 -10.80 -8.87
C TYR A 602 -5.98 -10.84 -7.60
N HIS A 603 -6.37 -9.67 -7.12
CA HIS A 603 -7.45 -9.49 -6.17
C HIS A 603 -8.74 -9.22 -6.95
N VAL A 604 -9.73 -10.11 -6.99
CA VAL A 604 -9.79 -11.39 -6.26
C VAL A 604 -10.54 -12.46 -7.06
N PHE A 605 -10.13 -13.71 -6.88
CA PHE A 605 -10.91 -14.87 -7.30
C PHE A 605 -11.80 -15.30 -6.13
N ALA A 606 -13.08 -14.91 -6.12
CA ALA A 606 -14.01 -15.41 -5.12
C ALA A 606 -14.50 -16.83 -5.49
N HIS A 607 -14.45 -17.76 -4.54
CA HIS A 607 -14.97 -19.10 -4.74
C HIS A 607 -16.48 -19.07 -4.92
N ASN A 608 -16.96 -19.54 -6.07
CA ASN A 608 -18.37 -19.74 -6.33
C ASN A 608 -18.73 -21.22 -6.08
N PRO A 609 -19.50 -21.58 -5.04
CA PRO A 609 -19.82 -22.97 -4.74
C PRO A 609 -20.89 -23.55 -5.69
N TRP A 610 -21.58 -22.72 -6.46
CA TRP A 610 -22.66 -23.12 -7.36
C TRP A 610 -22.19 -23.17 -8.81
N LEU A 611 -22.57 -24.23 -9.54
CA LEU A 611 -22.26 -24.32 -10.98
C LEU A 611 -23.31 -23.62 -11.86
N ASP A 612 -24.50 -23.40 -11.32
CA ASP A 612 -25.70 -22.87 -11.97
C ASP A 612 -25.99 -21.39 -11.66
N ARG A 613 -25.23 -20.74 -10.77
CA ARG A 613 -25.34 -19.29 -10.48
C ARG A 613 -24.20 -18.51 -11.11
N LYS A 614 -24.53 -17.47 -11.89
CA LYS A 614 -23.56 -16.59 -12.59
C LYS A 614 -23.98 -15.12 -12.49
N PRO A 615 -23.08 -14.16 -12.20
CA PRO A 615 -21.64 -14.36 -11.98
C PRO A 615 -21.30 -15.01 -10.62
N GLY A 616 -22.29 -15.24 -9.75
CA GLY A 616 -22.14 -16.02 -8.52
C GLY A 616 -21.60 -15.21 -7.34
N MET A 617 -20.84 -15.87 -6.48
CA MET A 617 -20.26 -15.28 -5.26
C MET A 617 -19.24 -14.17 -5.55
N THR A 618 -19.16 -13.15 -4.72
CA THR A 618 -18.10 -12.12 -4.72
C THR A 618 -17.68 -11.75 -3.29
N LEU A 619 -16.62 -10.94 -3.13
CA LEU A 619 -16.30 -10.30 -1.85
C LEU A 619 -17.20 -9.08 -1.62
N ASN A 620 -18.49 -9.31 -1.38
CA ASN A 620 -19.48 -8.22 -1.31
C ASN A 620 -19.37 -7.32 -2.57
N SER A 621 -19.28 -6.00 -2.39
CA SER A 621 -19.08 -5.04 -3.49
C SER A 621 -17.63 -4.90 -3.97
N VAL A 622 -16.67 -5.65 -3.42
CA VAL A 622 -15.23 -5.48 -3.70
C VAL A 622 -14.79 -6.41 -4.84
N GLY A 623 -14.16 -5.84 -5.86
CA GLY A 623 -13.54 -6.52 -6.99
C GLY A 623 -12.01 -6.55 -6.89
N LEU A 624 -11.28 -6.80 -7.98
CA LEU A 624 -11.76 -7.18 -9.31
C LEU A 624 -12.50 -8.52 -9.27
N TYR A 625 -13.59 -8.64 -10.03
CA TYR A 625 -14.33 -9.90 -10.13
C TYR A 625 -13.60 -10.89 -11.05
N PHE A 626 -12.42 -11.35 -10.67
CA PHE A 626 -11.54 -12.19 -11.49
C PHE A 626 -11.76 -13.68 -11.21
N GLN A 627 -12.89 -14.23 -11.67
CA GLN A 627 -13.27 -15.62 -11.42
C GLN A 627 -13.86 -16.31 -12.66
N ARG A 628 -13.98 -17.65 -12.60
CA ARG A 628 -14.36 -18.52 -13.73
C ARG A 628 -15.66 -18.13 -14.45
N ASP A 629 -16.58 -17.47 -13.75
CA ASP A 629 -17.90 -17.09 -14.24
C ASP A 629 -17.95 -15.69 -14.86
N GLN A 630 -16.80 -15.01 -15.00
CA GLN A 630 -16.70 -13.83 -15.85
C GLN A 630 -17.03 -14.16 -17.30
N THR A 631 -17.77 -13.28 -17.98
CA THR A 631 -18.12 -13.45 -19.39
C THR A 631 -16.88 -13.71 -20.24
N TRP A 632 -15.82 -12.92 -20.02
CA TRP A 632 -14.59 -12.96 -20.78
C TRP A 632 -13.53 -13.93 -20.23
N TRP A 633 -13.79 -14.75 -19.21
CA TRP A 633 -12.77 -15.59 -18.55
C TRP A 633 -11.91 -16.39 -19.55
N LYS A 634 -12.55 -17.11 -20.48
CA LYS A 634 -11.87 -17.97 -21.47
C LYS A 634 -10.96 -17.17 -22.41
N SER A 635 -11.47 -16.08 -22.97
CA SER A 635 -10.70 -15.20 -23.87
C SER A 635 -9.67 -14.35 -23.12
N GLY A 636 -9.95 -14.03 -21.85
CA GLY A 636 -9.09 -13.26 -20.95
C GLY A 636 -7.80 -14.00 -20.57
N ALA A 637 -7.71 -15.31 -20.82
CA ALA A 637 -6.45 -16.05 -20.74
C ALA A 637 -5.33 -15.39 -21.58
N ALA A 638 -5.68 -14.68 -22.68
CA ALA A 638 -4.70 -13.94 -23.48
C ALA A 638 -4.02 -12.78 -22.71
N TRP A 639 -4.72 -12.17 -21.76
CA TRP A 639 -4.16 -11.15 -20.88
C TRP A 639 -3.26 -11.77 -19.78
N VAL A 640 -3.64 -12.94 -19.28
CA VAL A 640 -2.79 -13.70 -18.35
C VAL A 640 -1.49 -14.13 -19.05
N GLU A 641 -1.55 -14.54 -20.31
CA GLU A 641 -0.38 -14.85 -21.13
C GLU A 641 0.52 -13.61 -21.37
N TYR A 642 -0.06 -12.43 -21.56
CA TYR A 642 0.69 -11.18 -21.58
C TYR A 642 1.44 -10.96 -20.26
N ALA A 643 0.76 -11.12 -19.12
CA ALA A 643 1.40 -11.00 -17.80
C ALA A 643 2.54 -12.01 -17.64
N ILE A 644 2.36 -13.27 -18.05
CA ILE A 644 3.40 -14.31 -17.99
C ILE A 644 4.66 -13.87 -18.75
N ARG A 645 4.50 -13.35 -19.97
CA ARG A 645 5.62 -12.93 -20.83
C ARG A 645 6.33 -11.70 -20.26
N CYS A 646 5.59 -10.71 -19.78
CA CYS A 646 6.16 -9.54 -19.13
C CYS A 646 6.97 -9.94 -17.89
N GLN A 647 6.38 -10.74 -17.00
CA GLN A 647 7.03 -11.20 -15.77
C GLN A 647 8.28 -12.02 -16.06
N LYS A 648 8.27 -12.86 -17.10
CA LYS A 648 9.46 -13.61 -17.52
C LYS A 648 10.66 -12.70 -17.80
N LEU A 649 10.46 -11.55 -18.43
CA LEU A 649 11.53 -10.58 -18.70
C LEU A 649 11.82 -9.69 -17.48
N LEU A 650 10.80 -9.25 -16.76
CA LEU A 650 10.91 -8.40 -15.57
C LEU A 650 11.50 -9.12 -14.35
N GLN A 651 11.63 -10.44 -14.39
CA GLN A 651 12.32 -11.23 -13.38
C GLN A 651 13.80 -11.47 -13.73
N ARG A 652 14.28 -11.17 -14.94
CA ARG A 652 15.68 -11.41 -15.35
C ARG A 652 16.64 -10.40 -14.73
N GLY A 653 17.88 -10.82 -14.49
CA GLY A 653 18.92 -9.92 -14.00
C GLY A 653 18.54 -9.14 -12.73
N VAL A 654 19.11 -7.93 -12.62
CA VAL A 654 18.85 -6.97 -11.54
C VAL A 654 18.18 -5.71 -12.08
N PRO A 655 17.30 -5.04 -11.30
CA PRO A 655 16.74 -3.75 -11.68
C PRO A 655 17.80 -2.64 -11.64
N VAL A 656 17.63 -1.62 -12.47
CA VAL A 656 18.50 -0.44 -12.51
C VAL A 656 17.78 0.75 -11.89
N ALA A 657 18.29 1.21 -10.75
CA ALA A 657 17.94 2.47 -10.11
C ALA A 657 19.22 3.23 -9.79
N ASP A 658 19.30 4.49 -10.23
CA ASP A 658 20.53 5.28 -10.10
C ASP A 658 20.58 6.10 -8.81
N VAL A 659 19.43 6.31 -8.18
CA VAL A 659 19.26 7.20 -7.03
C VAL A 659 18.76 6.39 -5.84
N ALA A 660 19.41 6.55 -4.69
CA ALA A 660 18.87 6.08 -3.41
C ALA A 660 18.42 7.27 -2.58
N VAL A 661 17.22 7.21 -2.00
CA VAL A 661 16.69 8.23 -1.08
C VAL A 661 16.62 7.66 0.33
N PHE A 662 17.35 8.26 1.26
CA PHE A 662 17.33 7.84 2.66
C PHE A 662 16.00 8.15 3.33
N THR A 663 15.43 7.20 4.08
CA THR A 663 14.11 7.36 4.72
C THR A 663 14.12 8.21 5.99
N GLY A 664 15.29 8.69 6.44
CA GLY A 664 15.43 9.48 7.66
C GLY A 664 15.51 8.66 8.94
N ALA A 665 15.56 9.38 10.07
CA ALA A 665 15.73 8.80 11.42
C ALA A 665 14.49 8.92 12.33
N GLU A 666 13.39 9.48 11.83
CA GLU A 666 12.11 9.51 12.56
C GLU A 666 11.47 8.11 12.60
N ILE A 667 10.55 7.92 13.56
CA ILE A 667 9.75 6.70 13.74
C ILE A 667 8.32 7.11 14.10
N PRO A 668 7.28 6.50 13.51
CA PRO A 668 7.38 5.59 12.37
C PRO A 668 7.99 6.25 11.14
N ARG A 669 8.45 5.43 10.20
CA ARG A 669 8.94 5.88 8.88
C ARG A 669 8.64 4.82 7.84
N ARG A 670 8.69 5.20 6.57
CA ARG A 670 8.50 4.30 5.42
C ARG A 670 9.15 4.91 4.17
N SER A 671 8.96 4.31 3.01
CA SER A 671 9.41 4.88 1.74
C SER A 671 8.79 6.26 1.48
N VAL A 672 9.47 7.03 0.64
CA VAL A 672 9.16 8.44 0.34
C VAL A 672 8.50 8.51 -1.03
N LEU A 673 7.20 8.84 -1.06
CA LEU A 673 6.46 9.03 -2.32
C LEU A 673 7.09 10.14 -3.19
N PRO A 674 6.99 10.04 -4.53
CA PRO A 674 7.49 11.07 -5.43
C PRO A 674 6.95 12.48 -5.12
N GLU A 675 5.68 12.59 -4.73
CA GLU A 675 5.10 13.88 -4.35
C GLU A 675 5.81 14.57 -3.19
N ARG A 676 6.47 13.81 -2.30
CA ARG A 676 7.24 14.37 -1.18
C ARG A 676 8.65 14.74 -1.57
N LEU A 677 9.14 14.24 -2.70
CA LEU A 677 10.44 14.60 -3.22
C LEU A 677 10.46 16.00 -3.86
N ILE A 678 9.31 16.67 -4.05
CA ILE A 678 9.30 18.09 -4.48
C ILE A 678 10.05 19.00 -3.51
N TYR A 679 10.07 18.67 -2.21
CA TYR A 679 10.80 19.43 -1.18
C TYR A 679 12.31 19.21 -1.27
N THR A 680 12.74 18.19 -2.01
CA THR A 680 14.14 17.73 -2.06
C THR A 680 14.75 17.89 -3.46
N LEU A 681 13.99 17.64 -4.53
CA LEU A 681 14.44 17.56 -5.93
C LEU A 681 13.57 18.41 -6.90
N PRO A 682 13.16 19.63 -6.56
CA PRO A 682 12.25 20.41 -7.41
C PRO A 682 12.85 20.68 -8.80
N GLY A 683 14.17 20.85 -8.91
CA GLY A 683 14.83 21.08 -10.20
C GLY A 683 14.71 19.90 -11.17
N VAL A 684 14.94 18.68 -10.67
CA VAL A 684 14.95 17.45 -11.49
C VAL A 684 13.55 17.07 -11.95
N MET A 685 12.55 17.26 -11.09
CA MET A 685 11.14 17.03 -11.43
C MET A 685 10.61 18.03 -12.46
N GLY A 686 11.19 19.24 -12.45
CA GLY A 686 10.84 20.30 -13.39
C GLY A 686 9.63 21.12 -12.95
N LYS A 687 9.60 22.35 -13.48
CA LYS A 687 8.68 23.41 -13.09
C LYS A 687 7.20 23.01 -13.18
N ASP A 688 6.79 22.33 -14.24
CA ASP A 688 5.40 21.93 -14.45
C ASP A 688 4.86 21.02 -13.32
N ILE A 689 5.68 20.07 -12.84
CA ILE A 689 5.29 19.16 -11.75
C ILE A 689 5.18 19.94 -10.44
N VAL A 690 6.15 20.82 -10.17
CA VAL A 690 6.18 21.65 -8.95
C VAL A 690 4.96 22.58 -8.90
N GLU A 691 4.67 23.31 -9.99
CA GLU A 691 3.52 24.24 -10.04
C GLU A 691 2.18 23.51 -9.93
N ARG A 692 2.04 22.33 -10.57
CA ARG A 692 0.86 21.47 -10.43
C ARG A 692 0.66 21.05 -8.98
N GLU A 693 1.73 20.61 -8.33
CA GLU A 693 1.68 20.09 -6.97
C GLU A 693 1.43 21.20 -5.94
N GLU A 694 2.03 22.38 -6.11
CA GLU A 694 1.70 23.56 -5.32
C GLU A 694 0.22 23.95 -5.45
N ALA A 695 -0.34 23.90 -6.66
CA ALA A 695 -1.76 24.18 -6.88
C ALA A 695 -2.67 23.13 -6.21
N ARG A 696 -2.31 21.84 -6.30
CA ARG A 696 -3.02 20.74 -5.64
C ARG A 696 -3.02 20.90 -4.11
N LEU A 697 -1.86 21.17 -3.52
CA LEU A 697 -1.67 21.31 -2.07
C LEU A 697 -2.30 22.58 -1.49
N LYS A 698 -2.38 23.68 -2.27
CA LYS A 698 -3.18 24.88 -1.88
C LYS A 698 -4.65 24.54 -1.69
N ASN A 699 -5.16 23.53 -2.41
CA ASN A 699 -6.49 22.95 -2.25
C ASN A 699 -7.64 23.99 -2.19
N ILE A 700 -7.55 25.02 -3.03
CA ILE A 700 -8.49 26.16 -3.04
C ILE A 700 -9.91 25.65 -3.27
N GLY A 701 -10.85 26.11 -2.45
CA GLY A 701 -12.26 25.68 -2.48
C GLY A 701 -12.54 24.31 -1.86
N VAL A 702 -11.49 23.53 -1.55
CA VAL A 702 -11.55 22.18 -0.95
C VAL A 702 -12.53 21.27 -1.73
N PRO A 703 -12.28 21.05 -3.03
CA PRO A 703 -13.21 20.34 -3.89
C PRO A 703 -13.41 18.89 -3.43
N VAL A 704 -14.66 18.44 -3.53
CA VAL A 704 -15.08 17.10 -3.16
C VAL A 704 -15.91 16.48 -4.28
N LYS A 705 -15.88 15.15 -4.39
CA LYS A 705 -16.70 14.38 -5.31
C LYS A 705 -17.59 13.43 -4.54
N GLU A 706 -18.84 13.37 -4.96
CA GLU A 706 -19.75 12.34 -4.50
C GLU A 706 -19.49 11.05 -5.27
N MET A 707 -19.51 9.98 -4.52
CA MET A 707 -19.36 8.62 -4.96
C MET A 707 -20.54 7.90 -4.27
N PRO A 708 -21.27 6.96 -4.88
CA PRO A 708 -22.63 6.50 -4.47
C PRO A 708 -22.90 6.06 -3.00
N ALA A 709 -21.92 6.15 -2.10
CA ALA A 709 -22.04 5.97 -0.65
C ALA A 709 -21.10 6.90 0.21
N SER A 710 -20.29 7.79 -0.38
CA SER A 710 -19.38 8.68 0.37
C SER A 710 -18.92 9.91 -0.43
N VAL A 711 -18.53 10.98 0.28
CA VAL A 711 -17.98 12.23 -0.28
C VAL A 711 -16.51 12.33 0.11
N TRP A 712 -15.63 12.53 -0.88
CA TRP A 712 -14.17 12.51 -0.71
C TRP A 712 -13.49 13.65 -1.45
N SER A 713 -12.27 14.01 -1.04
CA SER A 713 -11.47 15.11 -1.61
C SER A 713 -10.98 14.77 -3.01
N THR A 714 -11.23 15.62 -4.01
CA THR A 714 -10.79 15.34 -5.39
C THR A 714 -9.31 15.59 -5.64
N ASN A 715 -8.63 16.27 -4.72
CA ASN A 715 -7.22 16.63 -4.85
C ASN A 715 -6.28 15.61 -4.20
N ILE A 716 -6.76 14.40 -3.87
CA ILE A 716 -5.88 13.26 -3.52
C ILE A 716 -4.92 13.03 -4.69
N ALA A 717 -3.63 12.83 -4.42
CA ALA A 717 -2.68 12.49 -5.47
C ALA A 717 -2.98 11.11 -6.05
N GLU A 718 -3.07 11.02 -7.38
CA GLU A 718 -3.31 9.76 -8.07
C GLU A 718 -1.99 9.24 -8.67
N PRO A 719 -1.64 7.94 -8.51
CA PRO A 719 -0.39 7.38 -9.02
C PRO A 719 -0.18 7.54 -10.53
N LYS A 720 -1.28 7.62 -11.31
CA LYS A 720 -1.24 7.86 -12.76
C LYS A 720 -0.56 9.20 -13.13
N ASP A 721 -0.59 10.18 -12.23
CA ASP A 721 -0.02 11.52 -12.44
C ASP A 721 1.47 11.61 -12.07
N TRP A 722 2.05 10.50 -11.59
CA TRP A 722 3.43 10.40 -11.12
C TRP A 722 4.27 9.38 -11.92
N VAL A 723 3.91 9.14 -13.18
CA VAL A 723 4.66 8.29 -14.10
C VAL A 723 5.97 8.98 -14.51
N ASN A 724 7.10 8.28 -14.34
CA ASN A 724 8.46 8.80 -14.63
C ASN A 724 8.74 10.18 -13.97
N PRO A 725 8.60 10.31 -12.64
CA PRO A 725 8.54 11.60 -11.98
C PRO A 725 9.90 12.31 -11.89
N LEU A 726 11.02 11.57 -12.02
CA LEU A 726 12.38 12.11 -12.05
C LEU A 726 12.92 12.25 -13.48
N ASN A 727 12.05 12.23 -14.49
CA ASN A 727 12.38 12.49 -15.89
C ASN A 727 13.62 11.71 -16.38
N GLY A 728 13.57 10.37 -16.32
CA GLY A 728 14.61 9.49 -16.85
C GLY A 728 15.58 8.92 -15.83
N TYR A 729 15.36 9.15 -14.53
CA TYR A 729 16.00 8.42 -13.43
C TYR A 729 14.98 7.56 -12.70
N ALA A 730 15.39 6.38 -12.23
CA ALA A 730 14.67 5.59 -11.25
C ALA A 730 15.34 5.71 -9.88
N TYR A 731 14.54 5.62 -8.81
CA TYR A 731 15.03 5.69 -7.44
C TYR A 731 14.43 4.58 -6.58
N ASP A 732 15.20 4.17 -5.57
CA ASP A 732 14.71 3.38 -4.45
C ASP A 732 14.80 4.19 -3.16
N CYS A 733 13.95 3.89 -2.19
CA CYS A 733 14.20 4.30 -0.81
C CYS A 733 15.22 3.35 -0.15
N ILE A 734 16.06 3.89 0.74
CA ILE A 734 17.01 3.12 1.53
C ILE A 734 16.84 3.46 3.00
N ASN A 735 16.61 2.45 3.84
CA ASN A 735 16.50 2.65 5.28
C ASN A 735 17.87 2.55 5.96
N ALA A 736 17.91 2.78 7.28
CA ALA A 736 19.16 2.77 8.04
C ALA A 736 19.85 1.39 8.03
N ASP A 737 19.10 0.29 8.10
CA ASP A 737 19.65 -1.08 8.08
C ASP A 737 20.40 -1.36 6.77
N ALA A 738 19.76 -1.09 5.62
CA ALA A 738 20.38 -1.29 4.32
C ALA A 738 21.55 -0.33 4.09
N LEU A 739 21.43 0.95 4.47
CA LEU A 739 22.50 1.92 4.27
C LEU A 739 23.78 1.51 5.02
N LEU A 740 23.66 0.95 6.23
CA LEU A 740 24.80 0.44 7.00
C LEU A 740 25.49 -0.79 6.37
N MET A 741 24.83 -1.48 5.44
CA MET A 741 25.42 -2.58 4.66
C MET A 741 26.06 -2.11 3.34
N ALA A 742 25.89 -0.83 2.98
CA ALA A 742 26.35 -0.32 1.70
C ALA A 742 27.87 -0.15 1.65
N GLU A 743 28.45 -0.39 0.48
CA GLU A 743 29.87 -0.17 0.17
C GLU A 743 30.00 0.71 -1.08
N VAL A 744 31.17 1.30 -1.33
CA VAL A 744 31.44 1.95 -2.62
C VAL A 744 32.27 1.05 -3.53
N LYS A 745 31.76 0.80 -4.74
CA LYS A 745 32.49 0.11 -5.82
C LYS A 745 32.39 0.94 -7.09
N ASN A 746 33.55 1.30 -7.67
CA ASN A 746 33.65 2.13 -8.87
C ASN A 746 32.86 3.45 -8.76
N GLY A 747 32.93 4.10 -7.59
CA GLY A 747 32.22 5.37 -7.32
C GLY A 747 30.71 5.22 -7.09
N ARG A 748 30.15 4.00 -7.13
CA ARG A 748 28.72 3.74 -6.88
C ARG A 748 28.52 3.10 -5.51
N ILE A 749 27.40 3.42 -4.87
CA ILE A 749 26.96 2.84 -3.61
C ILE A 749 26.27 1.51 -3.93
N VAL A 750 26.83 0.40 -3.48
CA VAL A 750 26.34 -0.95 -3.79
C VAL A 750 25.88 -1.68 -2.54
N LEU A 751 24.85 -2.49 -2.70
CA LEU A 751 24.34 -3.37 -1.66
C LEU A 751 24.60 -4.85 -2.01
N PRO A 752 24.64 -5.76 -1.02
CA PRO A 752 24.88 -7.19 -1.26
C PRO A 752 23.92 -7.83 -2.27
N GLY A 753 22.69 -7.33 -2.37
CA GLY A 753 21.65 -7.80 -3.29
C GLY A 753 21.85 -7.44 -4.76
N GLY A 754 22.87 -6.65 -5.09
CA GLY A 754 23.17 -6.22 -6.47
C GLY A 754 22.64 -4.83 -6.83
N ALA A 755 21.86 -4.19 -5.96
CA ALA A 755 21.48 -2.79 -6.13
C ALA A 755 22.73 -1.89 -6.16
N SER A 756 22.73 -0.89 -7.04
CA SER A 756 23.89 -0.02 -7.29
C SER A 756 23.45 1.37 -7.67
N TYR A 757 23.71 2.35 -6.80
CA TYR A 757 23.27 3.73 -6.93
C TYR A 757 24.44 4.66 -7.24
N GLY A 758 24.25 5.59 -8.17
CA GLY A 758 25.22 6.63 -8.48
C GLY A 758 25.13 7.84 -7.53
N LEU A 759 24.00 8.00 -6.84
CA LEU A 759 23.75 9.13 -5.93
C LEU A 759 22.92 8.68 -4.73
N LEU A 760 23.34 9.09 -3.52
CA LEU A 760 22.52 8.99 -2.32
C LEU A 760 21.97 10.36 -1.93
N ILE A 761 20.70 10.41 -1.58
CA ILE A 761 20.00 11.63 -1.20
C ILE A 761 19.54 11.49 0.24
N ILE A 762 19.99 12.41 1.09
CA ILE A 762 19.37 12.63 2.39
C ILE A 762 18.30 13.71 2.18
N PRO A 763 17.00 13.41 2.38
CA PRO A 763 15.93 14.30 1.97
C PRO A 763 15.86 15.57 2.83
N SER A 764 15.26 16.63 2.26
CA SER A 764 14.85 17.82 3.00
C SER A 764 13.72 17.48 3.98
N LYS A 765 13.41 18.39 4.91
CA LYS A 765 12.19 18.33 5.73
C LYS A 765 10.94 18.15 4.84
N HIS A 766 10.07 17.23 5.22
CA HIS A 766 8.77 16.97 4.58
C HIS A 766 7.77 16.46 5.65
N PRO A 767 6.46 16.28 5.35
CA PRO A 767 5.46 15.98 6.39
C PRO A 767 5.73 14.75 7.28
N MET A 768 6.37 13.70 6.73
CA MET A 768 6.76 12.48 7.46
C MET A 768 8.16 12.57 8.12
N LEU A 769 8.92 13.64 7.85
CA LEU A 769 10.18 13.97 8.49
C LEU A 769 10.10 15.42 8.98
N PRO A 770 9.25 15.71 9.98
CA PRO A 770 8.96 17.08 10.41
C PRO A 770 10.16 17.74 11.12
N ASP A 771 11.05 16.93 11.70
CA ASP A 771 12.37 17.35 12.17
C ASP A 771 13.45 16.83 11.20
N GLY A 772 13.96 17.74 10.36
CA GLY A 772 15.02 17.43 9.39
C GLY A 772 16.44 17.50 9.96
N THR A 773 16.60 17.67 11.28
CA THR A 773 17.90 17.90 11.91
C THR A 773 18.53 16.65 12.52
N ILE A 774 17.78 15.55 12.56
CA ILE A 774 18.16 14.31 13.24
C ILE A 774 18.88 13.31 12.34
N MET A 775 19.95 12.70 12.84
CA MET A 775 20.65 11.59 12.21
C MET A 775 21.35 10.74 13.26
N SER A 776 21.37 9.41 13.11
CA SER A 776 22.12 8.57 14.06
C SER A 776 23.63 8.63 13.80
N LEU A 777 24.42 8.50 14.88
CA LEU A 777 25.88 8.54 14.78
C LEU A 777 26.45 7.42 13.89
N ALA A 778 25.83 6.24 13.92
CA ALA A 778 26.21 5.11 13.07
C ALA A 778 26.06 5.46 11.58
N ILE A 779 24.95 6.09 11.20
CA ILE A 779 24.71 6.53 9.82
C ILE A 779 25.69 7.63 9.44
N ALA A 780 25.88 8.66 10.28
CA ALA A 780 26.82 9.73 9.98
C ALA A 780 28.26 9.22 9.75
N LYS A 781 28.74 8.31 10.62
CA LYS A 781 30.06 7.67 10.46
C LYS A 781 30.14 6.86 9.17
N HIS A 782 29.09 6.11 8.84
CA HIS A 782 29.06 5.31 7.61
C HIS A 782 28.99 6.19 6.36
N LEU A 783 28.22 7.27 6.37
CA LEU A 783 28.21 8.25 5.29
C LEU A 783 29.60 8.84 5.05
N LEU A 784 30.31 9.23 6.11
CA LEU A 784 31.69 9.71 6.00
C LEU A 784 32.62 8.66 5.36
N GLN A 785 32.46 7.39 5.74
CA GLN A 785 33.20 6.29 5.12
C GLN A 785 32.88 6.18 3.62
N LEU A 786 31.60 6.19 3.23
CA LEU A 786 31.18 6.11 1.83
C LEU A 786 31.74 7.29 1.02
N VAL A 787 31.70 8.51 1.56
CA VAL A 787 32.25 9.70 0.90
C VAL A 787 33.76 9.58 0.70
N LYS A 788 34.49 9.10 1.71
CA LYS A 788 35.94 8.82 1.60
C LYS A 788 36.25 7.76 0.54
N GLN A 789 35.37 6.77 0.37
CA GLN A 789 35.50 5.76 -0.68
C GLN A 789 35.00 6.23 -2.06
N GLY A 790 34.34 7.39 -2.12
CA GLY A 790 34.03 8.12 -3.33
C GLY A 790 32.57 8.16 -3.76
N ALA A 791 31.64 7.93 -2.83
CA ALA A 791 30.22 8.15 -3.06
C ALA A 791 29.88 9.63 -3.30
N SER A 792 28.88 9.88 -4.15
CA SER A 792 28.22 11.17 -4.31
C SER A 792 26.97 11.24 -3.44
N ILE A 793 26.77 12.36 -2.74
CA ILE A 793 25.67 12.53 -1.77
C ILE A 793 25.06 13.93 -1.88
N LEU A 794 23.73 14.02 -1.83
CA LEU A 794 23.01 15.27 -1.54
C LEU A 794 22.61 15.31 -0.07
N LEU A 795 22.96 16.38 0.63
CA LEU A 795 22.74 16.54 2.08
C LEU A 795 21.90 17.79 2.41
N PRO A 796 21.00 17.72 3.41
CA PRO A 796 20.36 18.91 3.94
C PRO A 796 21.30 19.66 4.87
N ASP A 797 21.05 20.95 5.06
CA ASP A 797 21.70 21.74 6.09
C ASP A 797 21.08 21.48 7.47
N GLY A 798 21.85 21.72 8.53
CA GLY A 798 21.33 21.71 9.90
C GLY A 798 21.22 20.34 10.59
N LEU A 799 21.80 19.26 10.03
CA LEU A 799 21.94 17.98 10.73
C LEU A 799 22.84 18.13 11.97
N LYS A 800 22.27 17.96 13.16
CA LYS A 800 22.95 18.35 14.41
C LYS A 800 22.54 17.57 15.66
N GLU A 801 21.49 16.75 15.59
CA GLU A 801 20.91 16.08 16.76
C GLU A 801 20.87 14.55 16.60
N LEU A 802 21.26 13.84 17.65
CA LEU A 802 21.10 12.38 17.75
C LEU A 802 19.70 12.02 18.23
N PRO A 803 19.08 10.95 17.71
CA PRO A 803 17.67 10.67 18.00
C PRO A 803 17.39 10.20 19.44
N GLY A 804 18.29 9.41 20.03
CA GLY A 804 18.07 8.72 21.31
C GLY A 804 18.61 9.48 22.51
N LEU A 805 18.10 9.15 23.70
CA LEU A 805 18.43 9.82 24.95
C LEU A 805 19.86 9.54 25.40
N ALA A 806 20.27 8.25 25.40
CA ALA A 806 21.62 7.89 25.79
C ALA A 806 22.68 8.47 24.83
N SER A 807 22.32 8.61 23.55
CA SER A 807 23.22 9.11 22.51
C SER A 807 23.39 10.63 22.51
N SER A 808 22.48 11.42 23.09
CA SER A 808 22.50 12.89 23.00
C SER A 808 23.80 13.55 23.47
N LYS A 809 24.55 12.88 24.35
CA LYS A 809 25.88 13.31 24.84
C LYS A 809 26.92 13.47 23.72
N GLU A 810 26.67 12.90 22.54
CA GLU A 810 27.56 12.93 21.38
C GLU A 810 27.06 13.87 20.25
N ASP A 811 26.08 14.75 20.49
CA ASP A 811 25.56 15.67 19.46
C ASP A 811 26.67 16.55 18.82
N ALA A 812 27.69 16.94 19.60
CA ALA A 812 28.85 17.66 19.08
C ALA A 812 29.72 16.81 18.13
N VAL A 813 29.80 15.50 18.36
CA VAL A 813 30.52 14.55 17.48
C VAL A 813 29.80 14.44 16.14
N LEU A 814 28.46 14.38 16.15
CA LEU A 814 27.67 14.37 14.93
C LEU A 814 27.97 15.61 14.07
N LYS A 815 27.92 16.82 14.65
CA LYS A 815 28.22 18.07 13.93
C LYS A 815 29.60 18.02 13.26
N SER A 816 30.62 17.58 13.99
CA SER A 816 31.99 17.45 13.47
C SER A 816 32.07 16.47 12.29
N ILE A 817 31.36 15.34 12.35
CA ILE A 817 31.32 14.36 11.25
C ILE A 817 30.61 14.94 10.02
N ILE A 818 29.50 15.66 10.20
CA ILE A 818 28.78 16.30 9.08
C ILE A 818 29.65 17.36 8.39
N GLU A 819 30.39 18.16 9.16
CA GLU A 819 31.38 19.09 8.60
C GLU A 819 32.50 18.36 7.85
N GLU A 820 33.02 17.27 8.41
CA GLU A 820 34.05 16.45 7.76
C GLU A 820 33.54 15.83 6.45
N ILE A 821 32.29 15.37 6.39
CA ILE A 821 31.65 14.88 5.17
C ILE A 821 31.69 15.95 4.08
N ARG A 822 31.24 17.18 4.41
CA ARG A 822 31.21 18.31 3.47
C ARG A 822 32.60 18.68 2.97
N ASN A 823 33.60 18.65 3.86
CA ASN A 823 34.98 18.98 3.51
C ASN A 823 35.66 17.90 2.65
N SER A 824 35.40 16.61 2.94
CA SER A 824 36.06 15.48 2.29
C SER A 824 35.55 15.20 0.87
N GLY A 825 34.35 15.70 0.53
CA GLY A 825 33.65 15.32 -0.69
C GLY A 825 33.36 16.44 -1.67
N LYS A 826 34.01 17.62 -1.59
CA LYS A 826 33.71 18.87 -2.34
C LYS A 826 32.87 18.72 -3.63
N ASP A 827 33.40 18.09 -4.69
CA ASP A 827 32.69 18.01 -5.98
C ASP A 827 31.61 16.90 -6.07
N ARG A 828 31.55 16.04 -5.05
CA ARG A 828 30.63 14.90 -4.90
C ARG A 828 29.54 15.14 -3.84
N ILE A 829 29.63 16.23 -3.07
CA ILE A 829 28.63 16.60 -2.09
C ILE A 829 27.83 17.78 -2.60
N GLY A 830 26.51 17.58 -2.73
CA GLY A 830 25.58 18.66 -3.02
C GLY A 830 24.62 18.93 -1.86
N GLN A 831 23.77 19.93 -2.08
CA GLN A 831 22.78 20.38 -1.12
C GLN A 831 21.36 20.09 -1.61
N VAL A 832 20.47 19.79 -0.67
CA VAL A 832 19.00 19.80 -0.90
C VAL A 832 18.37 21.04 -0.20
N PRO A 833 17.30 21.64 -0.75
CA PRO A 833 16.63 21.31 -2.01
C PRO A 833 17.51 21.51 -3.24
N TYR A 834 17.50 20.54 -4.15
CA TYR A 834 18.35 20.52 -5.33
C TYR A 834 17.64 21.12 -6.55
N MET A 835 18.21 22.21 -7.08
CA MET A 835 17.54 23.07 -8.06
C MET A 835 17.96 22.85 -9.53
N LYS A 836 18.96 22.01 -9.81
CA LYS A 836 19.34 21.72 -11.21
C LYS A 836 18.41 20.67 -11.84
N ALA A 837 18.35 20.66 -13.17
CA ALA A 837 17.41 19.85 -13.95
C ALA A 837 17.78 18.36 -14.07
N ASP A 838 19.00 17.99 -13.71
CA ASP A 838 19.57 16.65 -13.81
C ASP A 838 20.73 16.49 -12.82
N PHE A 839 21.34 15.30 -12.78
CA PHE A 839 22.47 14.96 -11.92
C PHE A 839 23.80 14.90 -12.69
N GLU A 840 23.92 15.52 -13.86
CA GLU A 840 25.12 15.40 -14.70
C GLU A 840 26.37 16.00 -14.03
N ASN A 841 26.19 16.97 -13.14
CA ASN A 841 27.30 17.52 -12.34
C ASN A 841 27.91 16.50 -11.36
N PHE A 842 27.22 15.39 -11.07
CA PHE A 842 27.74 14.26 -10.32
C PHE A 842 28.21 13.11 -11.25
N GLY A 843 28.30 13.36 -12.55
CA GLY A 843 28.63 12.35 -13.56
C GLY A 843 27.51 11.35 -13.84
N LEU A 844 26.28 11.64 -13.40
CA LEU A 844 25.14 10.73 -13.52
C LEU A 844 24.17 11.22 -14.61
N GLN A 845 24.20 10.54 -15.77
CA GLN A 845 23.26 10.81 -16.88
C GLN A 845 21.95 10.06 -16.72
N ARG A 846 20.86 10.60 -17.28
CA ARG A 846 19.55 9.91 -17.37
C ARG A 846 19.69 8.52 -17.99
N ASP A 847 18.98 7.54 -17.46
CA ASP A 847 18.94 6.20 -18.03
C ASP A 847 18.14 6.19 -19.34
N VAL A 848 16.98 6.85 -19.34
CA VAL A 848 16.14 7.05 -20.52
C VAL A 848 15.78 8.51 -20.72
N PHE A 849 15.54 8.91 -21.97
CA PHE A 849 14.92 10.19 -22.29
C PHE A 849 13.97 10.00 -23.48
N PHE A 850 12.71 10.42 -23.32
CA PHE A 850 11.67 10.27 -24.33
C PHE A 850 11.33 11.65 -24.91
N ALA A 851 11.52 11.82 -26.21
CA ALA A 851 11.24 13.08 -26.88
C ALA A 851 10.53 12.90 -28.21
N ASP A 852 9.77 13.91 -28.65
CA ASP A 852 9.20 13.95 -30.00
C ASP A 852 10.28 14.31 -31.04
N ASP A 853 9.89 14.42 -32.32
CA ASP A 853 10.81 14.79 -33.40
C ASP A 853 11.29 16.24 -33.32
N GLN A 854 10.69 17.07 -32.46
CA GLN A 854 11.15 18.43 -32.14
C GLN A 854 11.96 18.49 -30.84
N ASN A 855 12.41 17.34 -30.33
CA ASN A 855 13.16 17.19 -29.07
C ASN A 855 12.41 17.68 -27.81
N LYS A 856 11.08 17.75 -27.83
CA LYS A 856 10.28 18.06 -26.63
C LYS A 856 9.97 16.78 -25.86
N VAL A 857 9.96 16.87 -24.54
CA VAL A 857 9.69 15.72 -23.65
C VAL A 857 8.29 15.17 -23.90
N VAL A 858 8.21 13.86 -24.16
CA VAL A 858 6.94 13.12 -24.24
C VAL A 858 6.60 12.60 -22.85
N LYS A 859 5.49 13.09 -22.28
CA LYS A 859 4.99 12.72 -20.94
C LYS A 859 4.17 11.42 -21.01
N ASN A 860 3.80 10.88 -19.84
CA ASN A 860 2.94 9.68 -19.70
C ASN A 860 3.52 8.41 -20.33
N ILE A 861 4.85 8.28 -20.32
CA ILE A 861 5.56 7.05 -20.71
C ILE A 861 6.16 6.41 -19.46
N ALA A 862 5.62 5.26 -19.08
CA ALA A 862 6.14 4.46 -17.98
C ALA A 862 7.31 3.61 -18.48
N TYR A 863 8.34 3.44 -17.65
CA TYR A 863 9.47 2.57 -17.99
C TYR A 863 10.11 1.92 -16.77
N THR A 864 10.77 0.79 -16.99
CA THR A 864 11.77 0.23 -16.06
C THR A 864 12.92 -0.38 -16.87
N HIS A 865 14.08 -0.52 -16.23
CA HIS A 865 15.28 -1.07 -16.85
C HIS A 865 15.87 -2.17 -15.96
N ARG A 866 16.24 -3.28 -16.59
CA ARG A 866 16.94 -4.40 -15.97
C ARG A 866 18.19 -4.79 -16.74
N VAL A 867 19.21 -5.24 -16.03
CA VAL A 867 20.46 -5.74 -16.60
C VAL A 867 20.67 -7.20 -16.20
N ASP A 868 20.81 -8.06 -17.21
CA ASP A 868 21.05 -9.49 -17.08
C ASP A 868 22.35 -9.86 -17.80
N GLY A 869 23.45 -9.89 -17.05
CA GLY A 869 24.80 -10.03 -17.61
C GLY A 869 25.13 -8.86 -18.54
N ASN A 870 25.33 -9.12 -19.83
CA ASN A 870 25.57 -8.10 -20.86
C ASN A 870 24.29 -7.68 -21.62
N THR A 871 23.11 -8.11 -21.17
CA THR A 871 21.82 -7.81 -21.80
C THR A 871 21.09 -6.74 -21.01
N ASN A 872 20.70 -5.65 -21.68
CA ASN A 872 19.87 -4.58 -21.13
C ASN A 872 18.43 -4.81 -21.61
N ILE A 873 17.47 -4.70 -20.70
CA ILE A 873 16.05 -4.94 -20.95
C ILE A 873 15.28 -3.72 -20.45
N TYR A 874 14.75 -2.93 -21.37
CA TYR A 874 13.88 -1.79 -21.07
C TYR A 874 12.43 -2.19 -21.32
N PHE A 875 11.56 -2.04 -20.33
CA PHE A 875 10.11 -2.08 -20.53
C PHE A 875 9.61 -0.64 -20.71
N ILE A 876 8.80 -0.38 -21.74
CA ILE A 876 8.28 0.95 -22.07
C ILE A 876 6.78 0.82 -22.35
N SER A 877 5.97 1.65 -21.69
CA SER A 877 4.51 1.62 -21.81
C SER A 877 3.92 3.02 -21.95
N ASN A 878 3.04 3.18 -22.95
CA ASN A 878 2.21 4.37 -23.12
C ASN A 878 1.04 4.32 -22.13
N GLN A 879 0.89 5.37 -21.33
CA GLN A 879 -0.16 5.46 -20.31
C GLN A 879 -1.38 6.26 -20.77
N SER A 880 -1.43 6.69 -22.03
CA SER A 880 -2.57 7.37 -22.64
C SER A 880 -3.36 6.46 -23.58
N ASP A 881 -4.61 6.80 -23.86
CA ASP A 881 -5.48 6.06 -24.80
C ASP A 881 -5.15 6.31 -26.28
N ASN A 882 -4.30 7.30 -26.56
CA ASN A 882 -3.91 7.66 -27.92
C ASN A 882 -2.55 7.05 -28.27
N ALA A 883 -2.38 6.65 -29.53
CA ALA A 883 -1.08 6.23 -30.02
C ALA A 883 -0.07 7.38 -29.97
N VAL A 884 1.20 7.06 -29.72
CA VAL A 884 2.30 8.02 -29.61
C VAL A 884 3.51 7.53 -30.38
N SER A 885 4.12 8.44 -31.13
CA SER A 885 5.43 8.26 -31.74
C SER A 885 6.45 9.09 -30.97
N LEU A 886 7.57 8.48 -30.60
CA LEU A 886 8.61 9.12 -29.80
C LEU A 886 10.00 8.59 -30.15
N ASN A 887 11.03 9.35 -29.79
CA ASN A 887 12.43 8.96 -29.82
C ASN A 887 12.87 8.59 -28.40
N ALA A 888 13.22 7.32 -28.19
CA ALA A 888 13.77 6.83 -26.92
C ALA A 888 15.30 6.87 -26.96
N SER A 889 15.92 7.70 -26.11
CA SER A 889 17.37 7.77 -25.92
C SER A 889 17.79 6.94 -24.70
N LEU A 890 18.36 5.76 -24.94
CA LEU A 890 18.70 4.76 -23.94
C LEU A 890 20.19 4.80 -23.57
N ARG A 891 20.52 4.74 -22.28
CA ARG A 891 21.90 4.76 -21.76
C ARG A 891 22.59 3.40 -21.91
N VAL A 892 22.67 2.93 -23.16
CA VAL A 892 23.31 1.68 -23.54
C VAL A 892 23.98 1.87 -24.91
N SER A 893 25.08 1.15 -25.15
CA SER A 893 25.75 1.09 -26.46
C SER A 893 26.34 -0.30 -26.70
N GLY A 894 26.63 -0.61 -27.97
CA GLY A 894 27.34 -1.83 -28.34
C GLY A 894 26.47 -3.03 -28.71
N GLY A 895 25.20 -2.83 -29.06
CA GLY A 895 24.32 -3.90 -29.53
C GLY A 895 23.27 -3.41 -30.53
N VAL A 896 22.62 -4.32 -31.25
CA VAL A 896 21.44 -4.01 -32.07
C VAL A 896 20.21 -4.13 -31.17
N PRO A 897 19.38 -3.09 -31.02
CA PRO A 897 18.13 -3.21 -30.27
C PRO A 897 17.18 -4.21 -30.91
N GLU A 898 16.59 -5.07 -30.10
CA GLU A 898 15.46 -5.92 -30.45
C GLU A 898 14.22 -5.41 -29.73
N ILE A 899 13.11 -5.28 -30.45
CA ILE A 899 11.82 -4.85 -29.93
C ILE A 899 10.94 -6.09 -29.79
N TYR A 900 10.53 -6.39 -28.56
CA TYR A 900 9.67 -7.51 -28.24
C TYR A 900 8.29 -7.01 -27.77
N ASP A 901 7.26 -7.50 -28.43
CA ASP A 901 5.86 -7.25 -28.08
C ASP A 901 5.29 -8.47 -27.33
N ALA A 902 5.00 -8.28 -26.04
CA ALA A 902 4.46 -9.33 -25.18
C ALA A 902 3.00 -9.71 -25.51
N VAL A 903 2.24 -8.85 -26.20
CA VAL A 903 0.86 -9.17 -26.63
C VAL A 903 0.90 -10.18 -27.77
N THR A 904 1.66 -9.88 -28.83
CA THR A 904 1.77 -10.74 -30.03
C THR A 904 2.81 -11.86 -29.90
N ASN A 905 3.68 -11.79 -28.89
CA ASN A 905 4.89 -12.62 -28.76
C ASN A 905 5.85 -12.47 -29.96
N GLY A 906 5.81 -11.32 -30.63
CA GLY A 906 6.65 -10.99 -31.78
C GLY A 906 7.96 -10.33 -31.35
N THR A 907 9.03 -10.58 -32.10
CA THR A 907 10.32 -9.87 -31.96
C THR A 907 10.72 -9.27 -33.29
N LEU A 908 11.14 -8.02 -33.28
CA LEU A 908 11.65 -7.30 -34.43
C LEU A 908 13.05 -6.74 -34.11
N ALA A 909 14.06 -7.07 -34.91
CA ALA A 909 15.33 -6.36 -34.84
C ALA A 909 15.14 -4.92 -35.35
N ALA A 910 15.56 -3.92 -34.57
CA ALA A 910 15.39 -2.52 -34.91
C ALA A 910 16.14 -2.20 -36.21
N LYS A 911 15.40 -1.62 -37.17
CA LYS A 911 15.94 -1.22 -38.48
C LYS A 911 16.49 0.20 -38.43
N ASN A 912 15.84 1.12 -37.72
CA ASN A 912 16.24 2.52 -37.66
C ASN A 912 16.63 2.92 -36.25
N TRP A 913 17.92 3.10 -35.99
CA TRP A 913 18.41 3.60 -34.72
C TRP A 913 19.80 4.17 -34.94
N LYS A 914 20.25 5.01 -34.01
CA LYS A 914 21.56 5.68 -34.10
C LYS A 914 22.27 5.58 -32.76
N VAL A 915 23.60 5.53 -32.79
CA VAL A 915 24.41 5.80 -31.60
C VAL A 915 24.77 7.28 -31.60
N ILE A 916 24.33 8.02 -30.61
CA ILE A 916 24.64 9.45 -30.43
C ILE A 916 25.18 9.62 -29.02
N ASN A 917 26.39 10.15 -28.89
CA ASN A 917 27.05 10.39 -27.59
C ASN A 917 27.07 9.16 -26.66
N GLY A 918 27.32 7.97 -27.21
CA GLY A 918 27.37 6.72 -26.45
C GLY A 918 26.00 6.15 -26.03
N ARG A 919 24.90 6.71 -26.55
CA ARG A 919 23.52 6.28 -26.28
C ARG A 919 22.87 5.73 -27.54
N ILE A 920 21.93 4.81 -27.40
CA ILE A 920 21.05 4.40 -28.50
C ILE A 920 19.86 5.35 -28.57
N LEU A 921 19.68 6.00 -29.72
CA LEU A 921 18.47 6.73 -30.08
C LEU A 921 17.60 5.83 -30.95
N LEU A 922 16.41 5.49 -30.45
CA LEU A 922 15.48 4.55 -31.05
C LEU A 922 14.10 5.19 -31.23
N PRO A 923 13.69 5.54 -32.47
CA PRO A 923 12.31 5.90 -32.78
C PRO A 923 11.37 4.72 -32.49
N LEU A 924 10.30 4.96 -31.73
CA LEU A 924 9.30 3.97 -31.33
C LEU A 924 7.91 4.50 -31.64
N HIS A 925 7.00 3.56 -31.93
CA HIS A 925 5.57 3.80 -32.02
C HIS A 925 4.88 2.90 -31.00
N LEU A 926 4.04 3.49 -30.15
CA LEU A 926 3.26 2.80 -29.13
C LEU A 926 1.79 3.11 -29.36
N GLU A 927 0.98 2.08 -29.47
CA GLU A 927 -0.48 2.23 -29.52
C GLU A 927 -1.02 2.79 -28.19
N GLY A 928 -2.29 3.21 -28.16
CA GLY A 928 -2.98 3.60 -26.93
C GLY A 928 -2.92 2.47 -25.89
N SER A 929 -2.48 2.78 -24.67
CA SER A 929 -2.17 1.80 -23.62
C SER A 929 -1.18 0.69 -24.01
N GLY A 930 -0.44 0.85 -25.12
CA GLY A 930 0.50 -0.11 -25.66
C GLY A 930 1.81 -0.18 -24.87
N SER A 931 2.47 -1.34 -24.88
CA SER A 931 3.77 -1.54 -24.23
C SER A 931 4.67 -2.48 -25.02
N LEU A 932 5.98 -2.29 -24.90
CA LEU A 932 7.02 -3.03 -25.60
C LEU A 932 8.22 -3.24 -24.67
N PHE A 933 9.02 -4.26 -24.97
CA PHE A 933 10.37 -4.42 -24.44
C PHE A 933 11.40 -4.03 -25.50
N VAL A 934 12.42 -3.29 -25.11
CA VAL A 934 13.62 -3.06 -25.92
C VAL A 934 14.79 -3.80 -25.27
N ILE A 935 15.32 -4.79 -25.98
CA ILE A 935 16.38 -5.68 -25.51
C ILE A 935 17.66 -5.35 -26.29
N VAL A 936 18.74 -5.05 -25.59
CA VAL A 936 20.05 -4.74 -26.20
C VAL A 936 21.11 -5.62 -25.57
N LYS A 937 21.64 -6.56 -26.37
CA LYS A 937 22.78 -7.40 -25.98
C LYS A 937 24.08 -6.72 -26.40
N ASN A 938 24.94 -6.40 -25.44
CA ASN A 938 26.20 -5.73 -25.72
C ASN A 938 27.23 -6.73 -26.29
N GLU A 939 27.61 -6.53 -27.55
CA GLU A 939 28.63 -7.27 -28.31
C GLU A 939 29.73 -6.28 -28.77
N ALA A 940 30.89 -6.32 -28.11
CA ALA A 940 31.96 -5.31 -28.22
C ALA A 940 32.59 -5.11 -29.62
N THR A 941 32.24 -5.92 -30.63
CA THR A 941 32.99 -6.00 -31.90
C THR A 941 32.17 -5.75 -33.17
N ARG A 942 30.87 -5.42 -33.09
CA ARG A 942 30.04 -5.25 -34.30
C ARG A 942 29.99 -3.79 -34.78
N LYS A 943 30.63 -3.49 -35.92
CA LYS A 943 30.50 -2.20 -36.62
C LYS A 943 29.05 -1.99 -37.08
N VAL A 944 28.41 -0.97 -36.50
CA VAL A 944 27.01 -0.60 -36.70
C VAL A 944 26.82 0.08 -38.06
N LYS A 945 25.87 -0.39 -38.87
CA LYS A 945 25.38 0.32 -40.05
C LYS A 945 24.04 0.96 -39.72
N SER A 946 23.91 2.27 -39.94
CA SER A 946 22.61 2.94 -39.96
C SER A 946 21.78 2.36 -41.10
N SER A 947 20.54 1.96 -40.84
CA SER A 947 19.60 1.57 -41.89
C SER A 947 18.36 2.46 -41.83
N THR A 948 17.77 2.71 -43.00
CA THR A 948 16.55 3.48 -43.17
C THR A 948 15.36 2.51 -43.17
N GLY A 949 14.47 2.60 -42.19
CA GLY A 949 13.28 1.73 -42.06
C GLY A 949 12.44 2.08 -40.82
N PHE A 950 11.35 1.34 -40.60
CA PHE A 950 10.51 1.50 -39.40
C PHE A 950 10.84 0.46 -38.33
N ASN A 951 10.69 0.85 -37.07
CA ASN A 951 10.87 -0.01 -35.89
C ASN A 951 9.54 -0.59 -35.36
N HIS A 952 8.52 -0.54 -36.20
CA HIS A 952 7.24 -1.18 -35.98
C HIS A 952 6.86 -1.82 -37.32
N SER A 953 5.98 -2.82 -37.25
CA SER A 953 5.40 -3.39 -38.45
C SER A 953 4.46 -2.39 -39.10
N GLU A 954 4.61 -2.15 -40.41
CA GLU A 954 3.66 -1.36 -41.18
C GLU A 954 2.57 -2.26 -41.76
N PHE A 955 1.35 -1.76 -41.85
CA PHE A 955 0.21 -2.52 -42.33
C PHE A 955 -0.47 -1.79 -43.48
N ALA A 956 -0.68 -2.49 -44.59
CA ALA A 956 -1.49 -2.00 -45.70
C ALA A 956 -2.79 -2.78 -45.80
N THR A 957 -3.91 -2.06 -45.86
CA THR A 957 -5.23 -2.66 -46.08
C THR A 957 -5.29 -3.31 -47.45
N LEU A 958 -5.55 -4.61 -47.46
CA LEU A 958 -5.78 -5.40 -48.68
C LEU A 958 -7.24 -5.39 -49.09
N SER A 959 -8.14 -5.57 -48.12
CA SER A 959 -9.58 -5.60 -48.35
C SER A 959 -10.37 -5.46 -47.05
N THR A 960 -11.60 -4.97 -47.13
CA THR A 960 -12.56 -4.93 -46.02
C THR A 960 -13.60 -6.04 -46.20
N ILE A 961 -13.91 -6.79 -45.14
CA ILE A 961 -14.91 -7.85 -45.15
C ILE A 961 -16.31 -7.26 -44.93
N ASN A 962 -16.91 -6.77 -46.01
CA ASN A 962 -18.27 -6.23 -46.04
C ASN A 962 -19.27 -7.28 -46.51
N THR A 963 -19.67 -8.18 -45.61
CA THR A 963 -20.61 -9.28 -45.88
C THR A 963 -21.71 -9.30 -44.83
N SER A 964 -22.78 -10.07 -45.08
CA SER A 964 -23.73 -10.40 -44.03
C SER A 964 -23.12 -11.41 -43.06
N TRP A 965 -23.35 -11.22 -41.77
CA TRP A 965 -22.86 -12.08 -40.71
C TRP A 965 -23.98 -12.90 -40.10
N SER A 966 -23.76 -14.20 -39.93
CA SER A 966 -24.61 -15.02 -39.06
C SER A 966 -24.07 -14.92 -37.64
N VAL A 967 -24.89 -14.46 -36.69
CA VAL A 967 -24.50 -14.21 -35.31
C VAL A 967 -25.30 -15.10 -34.37
N VAL A 968 -24.60 -15.96 -33.62
CA VAL A 968 -25.19 -16.87 -32.64
C VAL A 968 -24.85 -16.37 -31.24
N PHE A 969 -25.87 -16.16 -30.42
CA PHE A 969 -25.75 -15.79 -29.02
C PHE A 969 -26.05 -17.01 -28.14
N ASP A 970 -25.47 -17.07 -26.95
CA ASP A 970 -25.73 -18.16 -26.02
C ASP A 970 -27.09 -17.97 -25.32
N ARG A 971 -28.00 -18.92 -25.51
CA ARG A 971 -29.32 -18.89 -24.90
C ARG A 971 -29.27 -18.98 -23.38
N THR A 972 -28.27 -19.65 -22.79
CA THR A 972 -28.16 -19.74 -21.32
C THR A 972 -27.77 -18.40 -20.69
N TYR A 973 -27.30 -17.45 -21.48
CA TYR A 973 -26.99 -16.06 -21.09
C TYR A 973 -28.06 -15.07 -21.55
N GLY A 974 -29.25 -15.55 -21.91
CA GLY A 974 -30.38 -14.71 -22.32
C GLY A 974 -30.37 -14.30 -23.80
N GLY A 975 -29.52 -14.91 -24.62
CA GLY A 975 -29.45 -14.69 -26.06
C GLY A 975 -30.66 -15.26 -26.84
N PRO A 976 -30.92 -14.77 -28.07
CA PRO A 976 -31.99 -15.29 -28.93
C PRO A 976 -31.84 -16.77 -29.28
N ALA A 977 -32.95 -17.49 -29.39
CA ALA A 977 -32.98 -18.92 -29.69
C ALA A 977 -32.55 -19.28 -31.13
N LYS A 978 -32.66 -18.34 -32.07
CA LYS A 978 -32.27 -18.53 -33.48
C LYS A 978 -31.06 -17.65 -33.81
N PRO A 979 -30.17 -18.09 -34.70
CA PRO A 979 -29.11 -17.23 -35.25
C PRO A 979 -29.70 -15.94 -35.82
N GLN A 980 -29.05 -14.82 -35.53
CA GLN A 980 -29.39 -13.51 -36.09
C GLN A 980 -28.59 -13.28 -37.38
N VAL A 981 -29.12 -12.47 -38.29
CA VAL A 981 -28.41 -12.07 -39.52
C VAL A 981 -28.15 -10.58 -39.44
N PHE A 982 -26.89 -10.19 -39.41
CA PHE A 982 -26.47 -8.78 -39.42
C PHE A 982 -25.97 -8.43 -40.82
N THR A 983 -26.73 -7.62 -41.56
CA THR A 983 -26.34 -7.14 -42.90
C THR A 983 -25.16 -6.18 -42.86
N SER A 984 -24.94 -5.53 -41.71
CA SER A 984 -23.79 -4.73 -41.35
C SER A 984 -23.44 -4.94 -39.87
N LEU A 985 -22.17 -4.78 -39.52
CA LEU A 985 -21.74 -4.77 -38.12
C LEU A 985 -22.38 -3.59 -37.37
N ALA A 986 -22.75 -3.81 -36.11
CA ALA A 986 -23.50 -2.85 -35.32
C ALA A 986 -23.31 -3.11 -33.82
N ASP A 987 -23.53 -2.06 -33.02
CA ASP A 987 -23.59 -2.17 -31.56
C ASP A 987 -24.84 -2.95 -31.14
N TRP A 988 -24.68 -4.00 -30.34
CA TRP A 988 -25.79 -4.82 -29.85
C TRP A 988 -26.86 -3.99 -29.15
N THR A 989 -26.46 -2.94 -28.42
CA THR A 989 -27.37 -2.08 -27.66
C THR A 989 -28.33 -1.27 -28.53
N SER A 990 -28.01 -1.12 -29.83
CA SER A 990 -28.84 -0.45 -30.83
C SER A 990 -29.84 -1.38 -31.53
N ILE A 991 -29.70 -2.70 -31.37
CA ILE A 991 -30.56 -3.70 -32.00
C ILE A 991 -31.91 -3.75 -31.27
N ASN A 992 -33.01 -3.62 -32.02
CA ASN A 992 -34.36 -3.68 -31.49
C ASN A 992 -34.81 -5.13 -31.17
N ASN A 993 -34.08 -5.79 -30.27
CA ASN A 993 -34.36 -7.12 -29.74
C ASN A 993 -33.73 -7.21 -28.34
N ASP A 994 -34.55 -7.31 -27.29
CA ASP A 994 -34.09 -7.33 -25.89
C ASP A 994 -33.03 -8.41 -25.60
N SER A 995 -33.16 -9.59 -26.20
CA SER A 995 -32.19 -10.70 -26.04
C SER A 995 -30.82 -10.42 -26.68
N VAL A 996 -30.72 -9.41 -27.54
CA VAL A 996 -29.45 -8.92 -28.12
C VAL A 996 -29.01 -7.65 -27.41
N LYS A 997 -29.92 -6.68 -27.24
CA LYS A 997 -29.68 -5.37 -26.63
C LYS A 997 -29.07 -5.43 -25.24
N TYR A 998 -29.56 -6.35 -24.42
CA TYR A 998 -29.12 -6.53 -23.03
C TYR A 998 -28.22 -7.75 -22.84
N TYR A 999 -27.67 -8.30 -23.93
CA TYR A 999 -26.84 -9.49 -23.86
C TYR A 999 -25.50 -9.21 -23.16
N SER A 1000 -25.11 -10.11 -22.27
CA SER A 1000 -23.76 -10.20 -21.72
C SER A 1000 -23.24 -11.61 -21.85
N GLY A 1001 -22.10 -11.79 -22.52
CA GLY A 1001 -21.54 -13.10 -22.84
C GLY A 1001 -20.86 -13.10 -24.19
N THR A 1002 -20.66 -14.29 -24.75
CA THR A 1002 -20.01 -14.45 -26.06
C THR A 1002 -21.04 -14.58 -27.18
N ALA A 1003 -20.88 -13.82 -28.26
CA ALA A 1003 -21.61 -14.00 -29.52
C ALA A 1003 -20.65 -14.42 -30.63
N ILE A 1004 -21.03 -15.43 -31.42
CA ILE A 1004 -20.20 -16.01 -32.48
C ILE A 1004 -20.67 -15.48 -33.84
N TYR A 1005 -19.83 -14.66 -34.45
CA TYR A 1005 -20.01 -14.11 -35.79
C TYR A 1005 -19.39 -15.05 -36.82
N THR A 1006 -20.16 -15.47 -37.82
CA THR A 1006 -19.67 -16.32 -38.92
C THR A 1006 -19.91 -15.67 -40.26
N THR A 1007 -18.89 -15.66 -41.11
CA THR A 1007 -19.00 -15.31 -42.52
C THR A 1007 -17.96 -16.08 -43.36
N THR A 1008 -17.92 -15.81 -44.66
CA THR A 1008 -16.87 -16.27 -45.56
C THR A 1008 -16.28 -15.10 -46.32
N PHE A 1009 -14.99 -15.19 -46.64
CA PHE A 1009 -14.32 -14.24 -47.54
C PHE A 1009 -13.45 -15.00 -48.55
N ASN A 1010 -13.22 -14.40 -49.72
CA ASN A 1010 -12.37 -14.97 -50.74
C ASN A 1010 -10.94 -14.44 -50.59
N TRP A 1011 -9.95 -15.33 -50.64
CA TRP A 1011 -8.54 -14.99 -50.52
C TRP A 1011 -7.77 -15.43 -51.77
N LYS A 1012 -6.98 -14.51 -52.34
CA LYS A 1012 -6.04 -14.82 -53.42
C LYS A 1012 -4.64 -14.84 -52.83
N ALA A 1013 -3.91 -15.94 -53.03
CA ALA A 1013 -2.55 -16.04 -52.53
C ALA A 1013 -1.69 -14.90 -53.08
N LEU A 1014 -0.96 -14.23 -52.17
CA LEU A 1014 0.08 -13.27 -52.54
C LEU A 1014 1.42 -14.00 -52.72
N SER A 1015 2.46 -13.27 -53.14
CA SER A 1015 3.83 -13.78 -53.21
C SER A 1015 4.28 -14.44 -51.90
N VAL A 1016 5.14 -15.46 -52.01
CA VAL A 1016 5.72 -16.18 -50.85
C VAL A 1016 6.40 -15.18 -49.90
N GLY A 1017 6.04 -15.22 -48.61
CA GLY A 1017 6.67 -14.43 -47.54
C GLY A 1017 5.78 -13.35 -46.88
N ASN A 1018 4.59 -13.06 -47.41
CA ASN A 1018 3.69 -12.06 -46.82
C ASN A 1018 3.02 -12.57 -45.53
N ARG A 1019 2.98 -11.74 -44.49
CA ARG A 1019 2.20 -11.99 -43.26
C ARG A 1019 0.88 -11.24 -43.33
N ILE A 1020 -0.21 -11.97 -43.16
CA ILE A 1020 -1.57 -11.47 -43.29
C ILE A 1020 -2.23 -11.43 -41.92
N TRP A 1021 -2.79 -10.28 -41.61
CA TRP A 1021 -3.44 -10.00 -40.34
C TRP A 1021 -4.92 -9.71 -40.55
N LEU A 1022 -5.74 -10.11 -39.58
CA LEU A 1022 -7.14 -9.70 -39.48
C LEU A 1022 -7.24 -8.64 -38.39
N ASP A 1023 -7.64 -7.42 -38.77
CA ASP A 1023 -7.96 -6.34 -37.85
C ASP A 1023 -9.48 -6.28 -37.70
N VAL A 1024 -9.97 -6.31 -36.46
CA VAL A 1024 -11.42 -6.31 -36.19
C VAL A 1024 -11.99 -4.91 -36.01
N GLY A 1025 -11.16 -3.86 -36.11
CA GLY A 1025 -11.55 -2.48 -35.88
C GLY A 1025 -12.05 -2.27 -34.46
N THR A 1026 -13.21 -1.64 -34.32
CA THR A 1026 -13.83 -1.43 -33.01
C THR A 1026 -14.54 -2.68 -32.53
N VAL A 1027 -14.15 -3.17 -31.35
CA VAL A 1027 -14.77 -4.29 -30.64
C VAL A 1027 -14.99 -3.94 -29.18
N ASN A 1028 -16.17 -4.28 -28.66
CA ASN A 1028 -16.52 -4.12 -27.25
C ASN A 1028 -16.88 -5.49 -26.64
N ASN A 1029 -15.94 -6.22 -26.03
CA ASN A 1029 -14.62 -5.76 -25.54
C ASN A 1029 -13.44 -6.65 -25.97
N ILE A 1030 -13.69 -7.92 -26.33
CA ILE A 1030 -12.64 -8.87 -26.70
C ILE A 1030 -13.13 -9.78 -27.84
N ALA A 1031 -12.26 -10.09 -28.80
CA ALA A 1031 -12.57 -10.97 -29.93
C ALA A 1031 -11.57 -12.13 -30.04
N GLN A 1032 -12.07 -13.36 -30.06
CA GLN A 1032 -11.29 -14.55 -30.45
C GLN A 1032 -11.56 -14.88 -31.92
N ILE A 1033 -10.49 -15.07 -32.70
CA ILE A 1033 -10.59 -15.26 -34.15
C ILE A 1033 -10.24 -16.70 -34.50
N LYS A 1034 -11.06 -17.33 -35.34
CA LYS A 1034 -10.72 -18.55 -36.05
C LYS A 1034 -10.91 -18.39 -37.56
N VAL A 1035 -9.95 -18.90 -38.33
CA VAL A 1035 -10.04 -18.99 -39.79
C VAL A 1035 -9.93 -20.46 -40.18
N ASN A 1036 -10.89 -20.96 -40.96
CA ASN A 1036 -10.98 -22.37 -41.36
C ASN A 1036 -10.88 -23.37 -40.19
N GLY A 1037 -11.41 -22.98 -39.01
CA GLY A 1037 -11.36 -23.79 -37.79
C GLY A 1037 -10.06 -23.68 -36.97
N ILE A 1038 -9.04 -22.99 -37.47
CA ILE A 1038 -7.76 -22.78 -36.79
C ILE A 1038 -7.87 -21.54 -35.91
N ASN A 1039 -7.52 -21.64 -34.63
CA ASN A 1039 -7.47 -20.50 -33.69
C ASN A 1039 -6.26 -19.61 -34.02
N CYS A 1040 -6.54 -18.35 -34.37
CA CYS A 1040 -5.53 -17.37 -34.75
C CYS A 1040 -5.14 -16.44 -33.58
N GLY A 1041 -5.79 -16.55 -32.42
CA GLY A 1041 -5.53 -15.73 -31.24
C GLY A 1041 -6.72 -14.88 -30.82
N VAL A 1042 -6.44 -13.96 -29.88
CA VAL A 1042 -7.45 -13.11 -29.24
C VAL A 1042 -7.01 -11.65 -29.32
N ALA A 1043 -7.82 -10.80 -29.93
CA ALA A 1043 -7.68 -9.36 -29.92
C ALA A 1043 -8.38 -8.79 -28.67
N TRP A 1044 -7.60 -8.39 -27.67
CA TRP A 1044 -8.10 -7.92 -26.37
C TRP A 1044 -7.62 -6.52 -25.97
N THR A 1045 -6.69 -5.94 -26.73
CA THR A 1045 -6.15 -4.59 -26.53
C THR A 1045 -5.73 -4.02 -27.88
N ALA A 1046 -5.49 -2.70 -27.93
CA ALA A 1046 -5.07 -2.04 -29.16
C ALA A 1046 -3.63 -2.46 -29.58
N PRO A 1047 -3.37 -2.65 -30.88
CA PRO A 1047 -4.34 -2.65 -31.97
C PRO A 1047 -5.09 -3.99 -32.01
N TYR A 1048 -6.40 -3.97 -32.26
CA TYR A 1048 -7.26 -5.15 -32.19
C TYR A 1048 -7.12 -6.06 -33.43
N ARG A 1049 -5.96 -6.71 -33.57
CA ARG A 1049 -5.63 -7.57 -34.71
C ARG A 1049 -4.88 -8.83 -34.33
N VAL A 1050 -4.97 -9.84 -35.19
CA VAL A 1050 -4.25 -11.12 -35.04
C VAL A 1050 -3.68 -11.62 -36.37
N ASP A 1051 -2.57 -12.36 -36.32
CA ASP A 1051 -1.95 -12.98 -37.49
C ASP A 1051 -2.77 -14.21 -37.92
N ILE A 1052 -3.28 -14.20 -39.15
CA ILE A 1052 -4.07 -15.29 -39.73
C ILE A 1052 -3.32 -16.06 -40.83
N THR A 1053 -2.05 -15.73 -41.08
CA THR A 1053 -1.26 -16.21 -42.23
C THR A 1053 -1.32 -17.74 -42.37
N LYS A 1054 -1.12 -18.46 -41.26
CA LYS A 1054 -1.08 -19.93 -41.23
C LYS A 1054 -2.44 -20.60 -41.43
N ALA A 1055 -3.53 -19.85 -41.29
CA ALA A 1055 -4.89 -20.36 -41.36
C ALA A 1055 -5.56 -20.13 -42.73
N LEU A 1056 -4.97 -19.28 -43.57
CA LEU A 1056 -5.50 -18.93 -44.89
C LEU A 1056 -5.31 -20.05 -45.91
N LYS A 1057 -6.30 -20.21 -46.79
CA LYS A 1057 -6.20 -21.01 -48.03
C LYS A 1057 -6.65 -20.19 -49.23
N THR A 1058 -6.17 -20.51 -50.42
CA THR A 1058 -6.66 -19.87 -51.65
C THR A 1058 -8.14 -20.20 -51.87
N GLY A 1059 -8.93 -19.21 -52.31
CA GLY A 1059 -10.37 -19.34 -52.50
C GLY A 1059 -11.16 -18.94 -51.24
N VAL A 1060 -12.29 -19.62 -51.01
CA VAL A 1060 -13.22 -19.30 -49.93
C VAL A 1060 -12.65 -19.73 -48.57
N ASN A 1061 -12.58 -18.80 -47.62
CA ASN A 1061 -12.18 -19.01 -46.23
C ASN A 1061 -13.38 -18.80 -45.32
N LYS A 1062 -13.56 -19.68 -44.34
CA LYS A 1062 -14.56 -19.50 -43.27
C LYS A 1062 -13.94 -18.68 -42.15
N LEU A 1063 -14.62 -17.61 -41.74
CA LEU A 1063 -14.23 -16.74 -40.63
C LEU A 1063 -15.23 -16.88 -39.49
N GLU A 1064 -14.73 -17.14 -38.29
CA GLU A 1064 -15.48 -17.13 -37.04
C GLU A 1064 -14.82 -16.13 -36.09
N ILE A 1065 -15.61 -15.18 -35.57
CA ILE A 1065 -15.17 -14.21 -34.56
C ILE A 1065 -16.09 -14.34 -33.35
N ALA A 1066 -15.56 -14.85 -32.23
CA ALA A 1066 -16.28 -14.94 -30.97
C ALA A 1066 -16.01 -13.66 -30.16
N VAL A 1067 -17.04 -12.82 -30.01
CA VAL A 1067 -16.96 -11.50 -29.38
C VAL A 1067 -17.60 -11.56 -28.00
N THR A 1068 -16.90 -11.06 -26.99
CA THR A 1068 -17.38 -11.07 -25.60
C THR A 1068 -17.34 -9.68 -24.98
N ASN A 1069 -18.42 -9.26 -24.34
CA ASN A 1069 -18.50 -8.02 -23.55
C ASN A 1069 -18.45 -8.34 -22.04
N THR A 1070 -18.86 -7.40 -21.18
CA THR A 1070 -18.91 -7.57 -19.72
C THR A 1070 -20.31 -7.90 -19.21
N TRP A 1071 -20.45 -8.21 -17.92
CA TRP A 1071 -21.72 -8.52 -17.26
C TRP A 1071 -22.68 -7.34 -17.08
N ALA A 1072 -22.20 -6.09 -17.20
CA ALA A 1072 -22.97 -4.88 -16.89
C ALA A 1072 -24.34 -4.82 -17.59
N ASN A 1073 -24.41 -5.02 -18.91
CA ASN A 1073 -25.66 -4.87 -19.68
C ASN A 1073 -26.76 -5.85 -19.24
N ARG A 1074 -26.40 -7.12 -18.99
CA ARG A 1074 -27.34 -8.13 -18.51
C ARG A 1074 -27.79 -7.85 -17.08
N LEU A 1075 -26.88 -7.44 -16.20
CA LEU A 1075 -27.20 -7.07 -14.82
C LEU A 1075 -28.12 -5.84 -14.76
N ILE A 1076 -27.89 -4.83 -15.62
CA ILE A 1076 -28.78 -3.66 -15.77
C ILE A 1076 -30.20 -4.11 -16.12
N ARG A 1077 -30.35 -5.05 -17.06
CA ARG A 1077 -31.69 -5.57 -17.43
C ARG A 1077 -32.31 -6.39 -16.31
N ASP A 1078 -31.55 -7.29 -15.69
CA ASP A 1078 -32.05 -8.17 -14.63
C ASP A 1078 -32.54 -7.39 -13.40
N HIS A 1079 -31.96 -6.21 -13.13
CA HIS A 1079 -32.46 -5.31 -12.10
C HIS A 1079 -33.94 -4.93 -12.31
N SER A 1080 -34.36 -4.77 -13.57
CA SER A 1080 -35.75 -4.42 -13.93
C SER A 1080 -36.70 -5.63 -13.99
N LEU A 1081 -36.19 -6.85 -13.83
CA LEU A 1081 -36.97 -8.09 -13.96
C LEU A 1081 -37.32 -8.70 -12.60
N PRO A 1082 -38.48 -9.38 -12.49
CA PRO A 1082 -38.77 -10.28 -11.37
C PRO A 1082 -37.65 -11.32 -11.22
N GLU A 1083 -37.35 -11.73 -10.00
CA GLU A 1083 -36.24 -12.66 -9.70
C GLU A 1083 -36.31 -13.96 -10.52
N ALA A 1084 -37.51 -14.52 -10.71
CA ALA A 1084 -37.74 -15.74 -11.49
C ALA A 1084 -37.44 -15.60 -13.00
N GLU A 1085 -37.34 -14.37 -13.51
CA GLU A 1085 -37.05 -14.05 -14.92
C GLU A 1085 -35.59 -13.60 -15.14
N ARG A 1086 -34.80 -13.45 -14.07
CA ARG A 1086 -33.41 -13.02 -14.17
C ARG A 1086 -32.54 -14.13 -14.74
N VAL A 1087 -31.57 -13.73 -15.55
CA VAL A 1087 -30.54 -14.63 -16.10
C VAL A 1087 -29.38 -14.78 -15.13
N THR A 1088 -29.05 -13.70 -14.43
CA THR A 1088 -27.96 -13.62 -13.46
C THR A 1088 -28.42 -13.92 -12.04
N ASN A 1089 -27.49 -14.43 -11.25
CA ASN A 1089 -27.62 -14.68 -9.83
C ASN A 1089 -26.28 -14.37 -9.15
N THR A 1090 -26.28 -13.37 -8.27
CA THR A 1090 -25.14 -12.92 -7.47
C THR A 1090 -25.61 -12.63 -6.05
N GLU A 1091 -24.79 -12.99 -5.06
CA GLU A 1091 -25.11 -12.80 -3.64
C GLU A 1091 -24.94 -11.34 -3.19
N SER A 1092 -24.19 -10.54 -3.95
CA SER A 1092 -23.87 -9.17 -3.60
C SER A 1092 -24.81 -8.19 -4.30
N PRO A 1093 -25.47 -7.28 -3.55
CA PRO A 1093 -26.33 -6.28 -4.16
C PRO A 1093 -25.52 -5.35 -5.06
N TYR A 1094 -25.93 -5.24 -6.31
CA TYR A 1094 -25.36 -4.32 -7.29
C TYR A 1094 -26.27 -3.09 -7.46
N ARG A 1095 -25.69 -1.92 -7.74
CA ARG A 1095 -26.42 -0.66 -7.92
C ARG A 1095 -26.24 -0.15 -9.35
N LEU A 1096 -26.79 -0.90 -10.30
CA LEU A 1096 -26.69 -0.60 -11.74
C LEU A 1096 -27.99 -0.05 -12.34
N GLU A 1097 -29.03 0.13 -11.54
CA GLU A 1097 -30.30 0.72 -11.98
C GLU A 1097 -30.10 2.10 -12.62
N GLY A 1098 -30.77 2.33 -13.76
CA GLY A 1098 -30.74 3.61 -14.48
C GLY A 1098 -29.37 3.95 -15.09
N LYS A 1099 -28.36 3.09 -14.98
CA LYS A 1099 -27.08 3.26 -15.67
C LYS A 1099 -27.25 3.03 -17.17
N PRO A 1100 -26.53 3.78 -18.04
CA PRO A 1100 -26.56 3.55 -19.48
C PRO A 1100 -25.99 2.16 -19.81
N LEU A 1101 -26.51 1.55 -20.88
CA LEU A 1101 -25.88 0.36 -21.44
C LEU A 1101 -24.49 0.70 -21.99
N LEU A 1102 -23.57 -0.23 -21.83
CA LEU A 1102 -22.24 -0.15 -22.40
C LEU A 1102 -22.28 -0.60 -23.87
N PRO A 1103 -21.54 0.05 -24.77
CA PRO A 1103 -21.35 -0.44 -26.13
C PRO A 1103 -20.95 -1.92 -26.13
N ALA A 1104 -21.50 -2.71 -27.05
CA ALA A 1104 -21.25 -4.14 -27.08
C ALA A 1104 -21.21 -4.72 -28.49
N GLY A 1105 -20.32 -5.68 -28.70
CA GLY A 1105 -20.22 -6.43 -29.95
C GLY A 1105 -19.09 -6.02 -30.88
N LEU A 1106 -19.14 -6.56 -32.10
CA LEU A 1106 -18.20 -6.24 -33.17
C LEU A 1106 -18.79 -5.12 -34.02
N LEU A 1107 -18.15 -3.96 -33.98
CA LEU A 1107 -18.56 -2.75 -34.70
C LEU A 1107 -17.76 -2.57 -35.99
N GLY A 1108 -16.54 -3.12 -36.05
CA GLY A 1108 -15.72 -3.11 -37.26
C GLY A 1108 -15.07 -1.75 -37.55
N PRO A 1109 -14.64 -1.50 -38.80
CA PRO A 1109 -14.66 -2.44 -39.92
C PRO A 1109 -13.69 -3.61 -39.72
N VAL A 1110 -14.05 -4.80 -40.22
CA VAL A 1110 -13.12 -5.95 -40.24
C VAL A 1110 -12.29 -5.90 -41.52
N THR A 1111 -10.97 -5.86 -41.41
CA THR A 1111 -10.06 -5.69 -42.54
C THR A 1111 -8.97 -6.75 -42.58
N LEU A 1112 -8.58 -7.13 -43.80
CA LEU A 1112 -7.37 -7.93 -44.07
C LEU A 1112 -6.22 -6.97 -44.33
N LEU A 1113 -5.13 -7.14 -43.59
CA LEU A 1113 -3.95 -6.31 -43.67
C LEU A 1113 -2.75 -7.15 -44.13
N ASN A 1114 -1.90 -6.56 -44.98
CA ASN A 1114 -0.58 -7.08 -45.29
C ASN A 1114 0.46 -6.38 -44.40
N GLU A 1115 1.22 -7.16 -43.63
CA GLU A 1115 2.40 -6.67 -42.92
C GLU A 1115 3.53 -6.44 -43.94
N LYS A 1116 4.09 -5.23 -43.96
CA LYS A 1116 5.14 -4.80 -44.90
C LYS A 1116 6.54 -4.86 -44.32
#